data_AF-A0A0A2KU11-F1
#
_entry.id   AF-A0A0A2KU11-F1
#
_cell.length_a   1.000
_cell.length_b   1.000
_cell.length_c   1.000
_cell.angle_alpha   90.00
_cell.angle_beta   90.00
_cell.angle_gamma   90.00
#
_symmetry.space_group_name_H-M   'P 1'
#
loop_
_entity.id
_entity.type
_entity.pdbx_description
1 polymer ?
#
loop_
_entity_poly.entity_id
_entity_poly.type
_entity_poly.pdbx_seq_one_letter_code
_entity_poly.pdbx_strand_id
1 'polypeptide(L)'
;MTPTNTDGLEPSAAMNSERYGEKGGDMNKVASIAEMPLPAYEDTESLSKGVAAPLATAEEIVTQVIHVDDDPSLNPWTFRMFFIGLGLSAFGAVLQEIMYFKPQVVYVSVMFLTILAQTLGTAMSTFIPRRGVIGRFLNPFPWNRKEHTAAVLMSSAAAVSALSTEALAVQKLYYGGYPNQAAGIFITLSSQLIGYGIAGMMRNILVNPTSMLYPINLPITTVMETLHRPKSETSQRFKVFWIVFVGIFCWEWFPEYIFPLLSAVSIFCLADQKNLVFTNLFGGSQGNEGMGLLSICFDWNYIAGFGSPLWMPLQTLVNSFIGYLGGIALSMALYYGNVWRAKDFPFMSQLLYDQSSNSTLSVPYNETAMMNADFTVNNTVVDQTGAPYLTATYVNYLITSNAGLTATIVHMFLWNYAEISLGWTWMTLTNLKKMLDPSLYMFWRHTGHRTEEEKERIRQDPLIDPHYKLMIDYEEVPSSWYFMVFAASWIIGIVCLYVMKSTLPWWGFIIATVFLFVFMVFFGAQYAITGFSYNLQPIFQMLAGYMMPGRPLANMYFTTYTYNGLSQGMLLLRDLKLAQQNKLSPKATFVTQVIGCIMGALLNYVMMITIVQNQATILESAEGTNIWSGAQIQQFNTLAIAWSIAPKMFSVGARYQWVTLAYLIGFLAPLPFYFMSRFFPRQRIWSYLNTSIILWYLGELFVGLNASITSYYILGAFGQFYLRRYRPQWFVKWNYLMSAALDGGTQVMVFLATFAVFGGAGTSVAFPTWAGNRENNFDYCAYNAQG
;
A
#
# COMPACT_ATOMS: atom_id res chain seq x y z
N MET A 1 32.36 41.56 -42.63
CA MET A 1 31.89 40.94 -43.90
C MET A 1 31.54 39.50 -43.59
N THR A 2 30.30 39.14 -43.93
CA THR A 2 29.66 37.80 -43.97
C THR A 2 29.44 37.01 -42.66
N PRO A 3 28.30 36.30 -42.55
CA PRO A 3 27.62 36.00 -41.29
C PRO A 3 27.67 34.51 -40.90
N THR A 4 27.47 34.24 -39.60
CA THR A 4 27.27 32.89 -39.04
C THR A 4 25.78 32.57 -38.96
N ASN A 5 25.42 31.42 -39.54
CA ASN A 5 24.07 30.84 -39.56
C ASN A 5 23.53 30.53 -38.16
N THR A 6 22.27 30.89 -37.95
CA THR A 6 21.39 30.49 -36.87
C THR A 6 20.32 29.54 -37.42
N ASP A 7 20.30 28.30 -36.95
CA ASP A 7 19.14 27.38 -36.97
C ASP A 7 19.21 26.67 -35.60
N GLY A 8 18.18 26.53 -34.76
CA GLY A 8 16.74 26.54 -34.95
C GLY A 8 16.21 25.50 -33.96
N LEU A 9 16.14 25.85 -32.67
CA LEU A 9 15.55 25.01 -31.62
C LEU A 9 14.02 25.14 -31.69
N GLU A 10 13.34 24.16 -32.28
CA GLU A 10 11.89 24.06 -32.22
C GLU A 10 11.43 23.59 -30.83
N PRO A 11 10.38 24.23 -30.23
CA PRO A 11 9.82 23.82 -28.96
C PRO A 11 8.85 22.64 -29.11
N SER A 12 8.97 21.63 -28.24
CA SER A 12 8.10 20.44 -28.19
C SER A 12 6.62 20.82 -28.12
N ALA A 13 5.82 20.23 -29.01
CA ALA A 13 4.40 20.45 -29.18
C ALA A 13 3.59 20.34 -27.88
N ALA A 14 2.90 21.44 -27.54
CA ALA A 14 1.77 21.42 -26.63
C ALA A 14 0.60 20.70 -27.33
N MET A 15 0.07 19.66 -26.68
CA MET A 15 -1.07 18.90 -27.18
C MET A 15 -2.33 19.77 -27.10
N ASN A 16 -2.74 20.35 -28.23
CA ASN A 16 -4.01 21.06 -28.37
C ASN A 16 -5.16 20.05 -28.33
N SER A 17 -6.07 20.24 -27.38
CA SER A 17 -7.37 19.59 -27.34
C SER A 17 -8.29 20.27 -28.36
N GLU A 18 -8.47 19.68 -29.53
CA GLU A 18 -9.55 20.06 -30.44
C GLU A 18 -10.45 18.89 -30.80
N ARG A 19 -11.75 19.23 -30.82
CA ARG A 19 -12.95 18.42 -31.01
C ARG A 19 -12.82 17.41 -32.15
N TYR A 20 -13.19 16.16 -31.88
CA TYR A 20 -13.68 15.25 -32.92
C TYR A 20 -15.12 14.88 -32.64
N GLY A 21 -16.02 15.61 -33.30
CA GLY A 21 -17.39 15.24 -33.57
C GLY A 21 -17.63 15.34 -35.07
N GLU A 22 -18.19 14.26 -35.62
CA GLU A 22 -18.82 14.13 -36.95
C GLU A 22 -17.97 14.37 -38.21
N LYS A 23 -17.74 13.29 -38.97
CA LYS A 23 -18.41 13.05 -40.27
C LYS A 23 -18.03 11.67 -40.82
N GLY A 24 -19.04 10.89 -41.18
CA GLY A 24 -18.88 9.63 -41.92
C GLY A 24 -18.44 9.87 -43.36
N GLY A 25 -17.66 8.93 -43.90
CA GLY A 25 -17.27 8.87 -45.31
C GLY A 25 -16.37 7.67 -45.61
N ASP A 26 -16.94 6.71 -46.34
CA ASP A 26 -16.34 5.65 -47.17
C ASP A 26 -15.19 4.78 -46.64
N MET A 27 -15.59 3.64 -46.05
CA MET A 27 -14.81 2.40 -46.03
C MET A 27 -14.80 1.80 -47.44
N ASN A 28 -13.68 1.91 -48.16
CA ASN A 28 -13.18 0.87 -49.07
C ASN A 28 -11.86 1.32 -49.72
N LYS A 29 -10.74 1.02 -49.06
CA LYS A 29 -9.43 0.77 -49.67
C LYS A 29 -8.50 0.19 -48.61
N VAL A 30 -8.45 -1.13 -48.57
CA VAL A 30 -7.44 -1.88 -47.80
C VAL A 30 -6.09 -1.61 -48.44
N ALA A 31 -5.27 -0.78 -47.81
CA ALA A 31 -3.84 -0.69 -48.09
C ALA A 31 -3.14 -1.82 -47.33
N SER A 32 -2.31 -2.59 -48.03
CA SER A 32 -1.58 -3.73 -47.51
C SER A 32 -0.70 -3.35 -46.32
N ILE A 33 -0.77 -4.19 -45.29
CA ILE A 33 -0.10 -4.13 -44.01
C ILE A 33 1.42 -4.05 -44.21
N ALA A 34 2.02 -2.93 -43.81
CA ALA A 34 3.41 -2.92 -43.37
C ALA A 34 3.38 -3.24 -41.87
N GLU A 35 3.75 -4.46 -41.51
CA GLU A 35 4.04 -4.81 -40.11
C GLU A 35 5.12 -3.83 -39.63
N MET A 36 4.78 -2.92 -38.73
CA MET A 36 5.81 -2.27 -37.91
C MET A 36 6.45 -3.39 -37.10
N PRO A 37 7.74 -3.73 -37.32
CA PRO A 37 8.37 -4.77 -36.55
C PRO A 37 8.38 -4.32 -35.09
N LEU A 38 7.88 -5.17 -34.19
CA LEU A 38 8.20 -5.03 -32.78
C LEU A 38 9.72 -4.95 -32.68
N PRO A 39 10.28 -3.95 -31.98
CA PRO A 39 11.71 -3.74 -32.02
C PRO A 39 12.40 -4.94 -31.39
N ALA A 40 13.16 -5.68 -32.20
CA ALA A 40 14.04 -6.73 -31.72
C ALA A 40 15.15 -6.05 -30.91
N TYR A 41 15.09 -6.15 -29.58
CA TYR A 41 16.11 -5.59 -28.70
C TYR A 41 17.01 -6.68 -28.15
N GLU A 42 18.30 -6.52 -28.47
CA GLU A 42 19.44 -7.22 -27.90
C GLU A 42 19.52 -7.01 -26.37
N ASP A 43 20.19 -7.94 -25.71
CA ASP A 43 20.59 -8.07 -24.31
C ASP A 43 20.62 -6.80 -23.43
N THR A 44 20.34 -6.95 -22.12
CA THR A 44 20.07 -5.85 -21.17
C THR A 44 21.16 -4.77 -21.06
N GLU A 45 22.38 -5.07 -21.51
CA GLU A 45 23.44 -4.07 -21.60
C GLU A 45 23.14 -3.03 -22.69
N SER A 46 22.46 -3.42 -23.76
CA SER A 46 21.95 -2.55 -24.83
C SER A 46 20.91 -1.56 -24.30
N LEU A 47 19.95 -2.01 -23.47
CA LEU A 47 18.92 -1.16 -22.85
C LEU A 47 19.56 -0.04 -22.05
N SER A 48 20.57 -0.36 -21.23
CA SER A 48 21.30 0.65 -20.45
C SER A 48 22.19 1.56 -21.30
N LYS A 49 22.78 1.06 -22.38
CA LYS A 49 23.63 1.84 -23.30
C LYS A 49 22.81 2.80 -24.18
N GLY A 50 21.56 2.44 -24.50
CA GLY A 50 20.61 3.27 -25.25
C GLY A 50 20.06 4.48 -24.47
N VAL A 51 20.19 4.49 -23.13
CA VAL A 51 19.72 5.60 -22.30
C VAL A 51 20.73 6.75 -22.31
N ALA A 52 20.53 7.71 -23.22
CA ALA A 52 21.31 8.95 -23.27
C ALA A 52 20.72 10.08 -22.41
N ALA A 53 19.41 10.02 -22.10
CA ALA A 53 18.66 11.06 -21.38
C ALA A 53 18.04 10.54 -20.08
N PRO A 54 17.76 11.40 -19.08
CA PRO A 54 17.04 11.02 -17.88
C PRO A 54 15.64 10.51 -18.22
N LEU A 55 15.29 9.32 -17.72
CA LEU A 55 13.94 8.76 -17.84
C LEU A 55 12.92 9.74 -17.27
N ALA A 56 11.99 10.24 -18.07
CA ALA A 56 11.00 11.25 -17.68
C ALA A 56 9.58 10.70 -17.67
N THR A 57 9.23 9.81 -18.60
CA THR A 57 7.86 9.29 -18.77
C THR A 57 7.72 7.86 -18.25
N ALA A 58 6.47 7.47 -17.93
CA ALA A 58 6.17 6.09 -17.54
C ALA A 58 6.50 5.09 -18.66
N GLU A 59 6.25 5.47 -19.92
CA GLU A 59 6.57 4.66 -21.09
C GLU A 59 8.08 4.38 -21.21
N GLU A 60 8.92 5.39 -21.02
CA GLU A 60 10.38 5.22 -21.02
C GLU A 60 10.83 4.28 -19.89
N ILE A 61 10.26 4.40 -18.70
CA ILE A 61 10.59 3.49 -17.58
C ILE A 61 10.19 2.06 -17.95
N VAL A 62 8.97 1.84 -18.44
CA VAL A 62 8.43 0.51 -18.74
C VAL A 62 9.17 -0.18 -19.89
N THR A 63 9.70 0.57 -20.85
CA THR A 63 10.39 0.05 -22.04
C THR A 63 11.91 -0.06 -21.88
N GLN A 64 12.52 0.83 -21.10
CA GLN A 64 13.98 0.86 -20.91
C GLN A 64 14.45 0.11 -19.67
N VAL A 65 13.58 -0.13 -18.68
CA VAL A 65 13.90 -0.89 -17.46
C VAL A 65 13.52 -2.36 -17.56
N ILE A 66 12.43 -2.68 -18.27
CA ILE A 66 11.87 -4.04 -18.39
C ILE A 66 11.88 -4.42 -19.87
N HIS A 67 12.29 -5.64 -20.18
CA HIS A 67 12.31 -6.08 -21.58
C HIS A 67 10.90 -6.39 -22.07
N VAL A 68 10.60 -5.94 -23.29
CA VAL A 68 9.32 -6.13 -23.97
C VAL A 68 9.40 -7.38 -24.86
N ASP A 69 9.55 -8.54 -24.22
CA ASP A 69 9.59 -9.86 -24.87
C ASP A 69 8.76 -10.89 -24.09
N ASP A 70 8.28 -11.92 -24.80
CA ASP A 70 7.53 -13.04 -24.21
C ASP A 70 7.85 -14.36 -24.92
N ASP A 71 7.81 -15.46 -24.15
CA ASP A 71 7.82 -16.83 -24.65
C ASP A 71 6.50 -17.51 -24.27
N PRO A 72 5.51 -17.57 -25.20
CA PRO A 72 4.21 -18.18 -24.94
C PRO A 72 4.25 -19.68 -24.64
N SER A 73 5.34 -20.39 -24.97
CA SER A 73 5.45 -21.83 -24.77
C SER A 73 5.65 -22.23 -23.30
N LEU A 74 6.08 -21.29 -22.45
CA LEU A 74 6.30 -21.54 -21.02
C LEU A 74 4.97 -21.77 -20.30
N ASN A 75 4.85 -22.94 -19.67
CA ASN A 75 3.68 -23.31 -18.88
C ASN A 75 3.86 -22.89 -17.40
N PRO A 76 2.90 -22.18 -16.79
CA PRO A 76 2.92 -21.90 -15.34
C PRO A 76 2.31 -23.01 -14.48
N TRP A 77 1.53 -23.93 -15.05
CA TRP A 77 0.74 -24.92 -14.32
C TRP A 77 1.53 -26.18 -14.01
N THR A 78 2.21 -26.19 -12.86
CA THR A 78 2.95 -27.36 -12.41
C THR A 78 2.75 -27.64 -10.92
N PHE A 79 3.05 -28.89 -10.52
CA PHE A 79 3.05 -29.28 -9.13
C PHE A 79 3.94 -28.36 -8.27
N ARG A 80 5.12 -27.99 -8.76
CA ARG A 80 6.06 -27.11 -8.03
C ARG A 80 5.45 -25.74 -7.76
N MET A 81 4.81 -25.14 -8.77
CA MET A 81 4.16 -23.85 -8.63
C MET A 81 3.12 -23.88 -7.51
N PHE A 82 2.23 -24.88 -7.49
CA PHE A 82 1.21 -25.02 -6.45
C PHE A 82 1.83 -25.34 -5.08
N PHE A 83 2.79 -26.26 -5.00
CA PHE A 83 3.42 -26.64 -3.74
C PHE A 83 4.17 -25.47 -3.08
N ILE A 84 4.99 -24.76 -3.86
CA ILE A 84 5.74 -23.59 -3.38
C ILE A 84 4.78 -22.44 -3.08
N GLY A 85 3.84 -22.15 -4.00
CA GLY A 85 2.86 -21.08 -3.84
C GLY A 85 2.01 -21.26 -2.59
N LEU A 86 1.44 -22.45 -2.37
CA LEU A 86 0.63 -22.74 -1.18
C LEU A 86 1.48 -22.75 0.11
N GLY A 87 2.68 -23.31 0.07
CA GLY A 87 3.59 -23.32 1.22
C GLY A 87 3.99 -21.90 1.64
N LEU A 88 4.38 -21.06 0.67
CA LEU A 88 4.72 -19.66 0.92
C LEU A 88 3.49 -18.80 1.28
N SER A 89 2.31 -19.14 0.75
CA SER A 89 1.07 -18.49 1.16
C SER A 89 0.76 -18.76 2.63
N ALA A 90 0.91 -20.02 3.05
CA ALA A 90 0.67 -20.41 4.43
C ALA A 90 1.67 -19.75 5.38
N PHE A 91 2.94 -19.76 4.99
CA PHE A 91 4.01 -19.08 5.70
C PHE A 91 3.77 -17.58 5.83
N GLY A 92 3.49 -16.89 4.71
CA GLY A 92 3.29 -15.45 4.68
C GLY A 92 2.07 -15.01 5.49
N ALA A 93 0.94 -15.72 5.38
CA ALA A 93 -0.27 -15.41 6.12
C ALA A 93 -0.09 -15.56 7.64
N VAL A 94 0.48 -16.69 8.08
CA VAL A 94 0.72 -16.93 9.52
C VAL A 94 1.68 -15.91 10.10
N LEU A 95 2.78 -15.64 9.42
CA LEU A 95 3.77 -14.68 9.89
C LEU A 95 3.19 -13.27 9.96
N GLN A 96 2.47 -12.84 8.92
CA GLN A 96 1.88 -11.51 8.88
C GLN A 96 0.83 -11.30 9.98
N GLU A 97 -0.02 -12.30 10.26
CA GLU A 97 -0.99 -12.19 11.36
C GLU A 97 -0.29 -12.14 12.72
N ILE A 98 0.77 -12.92 12.95
CA ILE A 98 1.54 -12.84 14.21
C ILE A 98 2.16 -11.44 14.39
N MET A 99 2.76 -10.91 13.32
CA MET A 99 3.39 -9.58 13.34
C MET A 99 2.39 -8.46 13.57
N TYR A 100 1.13 -8.66 13.22
CA TYR A 100 0.09 -7.68 13.46
C TYR A 100 -0.20 -7.45 14.95
N PHE A 101 -0.12 -8.50 15.78
CA PHE A 101 -0.31 -8.42 17.24
C PHE A 101 0.99 -8.10 18.02
N LYS A 102 2.09 -7.79 17.31
CA LYS A 102 3.36 -7.37 17.91
C LYS A 102 3.35 -5.85 18.18
N PRO A 103 4.16 -5.36 19.14
CA PRO A 103 4.33 -3.93 19.36
C PRO A 103 4.81 -3.16 18.12
N GLN A 104 5.61 -3.81 17.27
CA GLN A 104 6.06 -3.28 15.98
C GLN A 104 5.64 -4.25 14.87
N VAL A 105 4.86 -3.75 13.93
CA VAL A 105 4.36 -4.54 12.80
C VAL A 105 5.41 -4.58 11.71
N VAL A 106 6.02 -5.74 11.51
CA VAL A 106 6.91 -5.99 10.37
C VAL A 106 6.09 -6.62 9.25
N TYR A 107 6.12 -5.99 8.07
CA TYR A 107 5.45 -6.51 6.88
C TYR A 107 6.31 -7.55 6.16
N VAL A 108 5.69 -8.66 5.75
CA VAL A 108 6.34 -9.68 4.94
C VAL A 108 6.52 -9.15 3.52
N SER A 109 7.77 -8.87 3.13
CA SER A 109 8.07 -8.36 1.79
C SER A 109 7.83 -9.40 0.68
N VAL A 110 7.20 -8.99 -0.42
CA VAL A 110 7.06 -9.80 -1.64
C VAL A 110 8.42 -10.15 -2.25
N MET A 111 9.44 -9.29 -2.05
CA MET A 111 10.80 -9.58 -2.49
C MET A 111 11.41 -10.78 -1.75
N PHE A 112 11.18 -10.87 -0.44
CA PHE A 112 11.62 -12.01 0.36
C PHE A 112 10.94 -13.31 -0.11
N LEU A 113 9.62 -13.28 -0.32
CA LEU A 113 8.87 -14.41 -0.87
C LEU A 113 9.38 -14.81 -2.27
N THR A 114 9.79 -13.85 -3.09
CA THR A 114 10.41 -14.09 -4.42
C THR A 114 11.73 -14.84 -4.30
N ILE A 115 12.62 -14.44 -3.39
CA ILE A 115 13.93 -15.09 -3.24
C ILE A 115 13.77 -16.50 -2.65
N LEU A 116 12.84 -16.70 -1.72
CA LEU A 116 12.49 -18.03 -1.21
C LEU A 116 11.91 -18.93 -2.30
N ALA A 117 10.96 -18.41 -3.09
CA ALA A 117 10.37 -19.15 -4.21
C ALA A 117 11.43 -19.57 -5.24
N GLN A 118 12.40 -18.69 -5.54
CA GLN A 118 13.53 -19.04 -6.40
C GLN A 118 14.39 -20.17 -5.83
N THR A 119 14.72 -20.08 -4.53
CA THR A 119 15.57 -21.06 -3.85
C THR A 119 14.91 -22.43 -3.81
N LEU A 120 13.65 -22.48 -3.38
CA LEU A 120 12.84 -23.70 -3.33
C LEU A 120 12.57 -24.27 -4.73
N GLY A 121 12.23 -23.42 -5.70
CA GLY A 121 11.97 -23.83 -7.09
C GLY A 121 13.19 -24.42 -7.78
N THR A 122 14.36 -23.81 -7.59
CA THR A 122 15.64 -24.31 -8.10
C THR A 122 16.02 -25.63 -7.42
N ALA A 123 15.84 -25.72 -6.09
CA ALA A 123 16.08 -26.96 -5.35
C ALA A 123 15.17 -28.09 -5.86
N MET A 124 13.85 -27.87 -5.96
CA MET A 124 12.91 -28.86 -6.47
C MET A 124 13.22 -29.25 -7.93
N SER A 125 13.58 -28.30 -8.79
CA SER A 125 13.96 -28.59 -10.18
C SER A 125 15.25 -29.42 -10.28
N THR A 126 16.15 -29.31 -9.30
CA THR A 126 17.45 -30.01 -9.29
C THR A 126 17.34 -31.39 -8.64
N PHE A 127 16.64 -31.49 -7.53
CA PHE A 127 16.56 -32.73 -6.74
C PHE A 127 15.47 -33.71 -7.22
N ILE A 128 14.37 -33.22 -7.82
CA ILE A 128 13.30 -34.09 -8.32
C ILE A 128 13.69 -34.65 -9.70
N PRO A 129 13.76 -35.98 -9.91
CA PRO A 129 14.09 -36.55 -11.21
C PRO A 129 13.03 -36.23 -12.27
N ARG A 130 13.45 -35.95 -13.52
CA ARG A 130 12.53 -35.72 -14.66
C ARG A 130 12.10 -37.00 -15.40
N ARG A 131 12.58 -38.16 -14.96
CA ARG A 131 12.37 -39.44 -15.63
C ARG A 131 11.16 -40.18 -15.04
N GLY A 132 10.48 -40.95 -15.88
CA GLY A 132 9.26 -41.68 -15.49
C GLY A 132 8.01 -40.79 -15.45
N VAL A 133 6.85 -41.41 -15.28
CA VAL A 133 5.54 -40.72 -15.28
C VAL A 133 5.44 -39.74 -14.10
N ILE A 134 5.82 -40.18 -12.90
CA ILE A 134 5.79 -39.36 -11.69
C ILE A 134 6.82 -38.22 -11.78
N GLY A 135 8.04 -38.51 -12.25
CA GLY A 135 9.08 -37.49 -12.42
C GLY A 135 8.70 -36.42 -13.42
N ARG A 136 8.04 -36.77 -14.53
CA ARG A 136 7.49 -35.80 -15.50
C ARG A 136 6.35 -34.97 -14.94
N PHE A 137 5.54 -35.52 -14.05
CA PHE A 137 4.47 -34.77 -13.38
C PHE A 137 5.02 -33.77 -12.34
N LEU A 138 5.95 -34.21 -11.49
CA LEU A 138 6.53 -33.38 -10.43
C LEU A 138 7.59 -32.39 -10.96
N ASN A 139 8.31 -32.75 -12.02
CA ASN A 139 9.34 -31.92 -12.66
C ASN A 139 9.26 -32.02 -14.20
N PRO A 140 8.31 -31.31 -14.84
CA PRO A 140 8.10 -31.41 -16.28
C PRO A 140 9.22 -30.76 -17.10
N PHE A 141 9.67 -29.58 -16.70
CA PHE A 141 10.68 -28.76 -17.38
C PHE A 141 11.51 -27.94 -16.37
N PRO A 142 12.62 -27.29 -16.77
CA PRO A 142 13.40 -26.42 -15.87
C PRO A 142 12.56 -25.32 -15.24
N TRP A 143 12.84 -25.00 -13.97
CA TRP A 143 12.19 -23.89 -13.27
C TRP A 143 12.20 -22.61 -14.12
N ASN A 144 11.02 -22.10 -14.45
CA ASN A 144 10.86 -20.99 -15.39
C ASN A 144 10.28 -19.73 -14.73
N ARG A 145 10.35 -18.60 -15.46
CA ARG A 145 9.86 -17.29 -14.99
C ARG A 145 8.37 -17.29 -14.65
N LYS A 146 7.53 -18.00 -15.40
CA LYS A 146 6.07 -18.01 -15.22
C LYS A 146 5.64 -18.87 -14.03
N GLU A 147 6.24 -20.03 -13.81
CA GLU A 147 6.06 -20.83 -12.59
C GLU A 147 6.47 -20.04 -11.35
N HIS A 148 7.61 -19.34 -11.43
CA HIS A 148 8.10 -18.51 -10.34
C HIS A 148 7.15 -17.35 -10.05
N THR A 149 6.76 -16.60 -11.08
CA THR A 149 5.82 -15.48 -10.95
C THR A 149 4.48 -15.94 -10.37
N ALA A 150 3.92 -17.06 -10.84
CA ALA A 150 2.67 -17.63 -10.35
C ALA A 150 2.74 -18.00 -8.85
N ALA A 151 3.85 -18.61 -8.40
CA ALA A 151 4.04 -18.94 -6.99
C ALA A 151 4.15 -17.69 -6.10
N VAL A 152 4.83 -16.65 -6.57
CA VAL A 152 4.98 -15.36 -5.86
C VAL A 152 3.66 -14.60 -5.78
N LEU A 153 2.85 -14.59 -6.85
CA LEU A 153 1.54 -13.94 -6.82
C LEU A 153 0.58 -14.64 -5.87
N MET A 154 0.63 -15.98 -5.81
CA MET A 154 -0.16 -16.75 -4.84
C MET A 154 0.23 -16.38 -3.40
N SER A 155 1.53 -16.33 -3.09
CA SER A 155 2.00 -15.99 -1.73
C SER A 155 1.80 -14.53 -1.37
N SER A 156 1.99 -13.61 -2.32
CA SER A 156 1.71 -12.18 -2.18
C SER A 156 0.25 -11.92 -1.79
N ALA A 157 -0.70 -12.60 -2.46
CA ALA A 157 -2.13 -12.48 -2.15
C ALA A 157 -2.51 -12.98 -0.75
N ALA A 158 -1.68 -13.85 -0.14
CA ALA A 158 -1.90 -14.40 1.20
C ALA A 158 -1.17 -13.63 2.32
N ALA A 159 -0.06 -12.96 2.00
CA ALA A 159 0.86 -12.35 2.97
C ALA A 159 0.39 -10.98 3.52
N VAL A 160 -0.93 -10.80 3.69
CA VAL A 160 -1.54 -9.58 4.25
C VAL A 160 -2.56 -9.98 5.30
N SER A 161 -2.48 -9.35 6.48
CA SER A 161 -3.47 -9.55 7.55
C SER A 161 -4.81 -8.95 7.14
N ALA A 162 -5.89 -9.68 7.41
CA ALA A 162 -7.22 -9.27 7.01
C ALA A 162 -7.84 -8.37 8.09
N LEU A 163 -8.22 -7.13 7.77
CA LEU A 163 -8.81 -6.20 8.76
C LEU A 163 -10.08 -6.75 9.46
N SER A 164 -10.76 -7.72 8.84
CA SER A 164 -11.86 -8.42 9.49
C SER A 164 -11.42 -9.18 10.73
N THR A 165 -10.19 -9.69 10.79
CA THR A 165 -9.66 -10.37 11.99
C THR A 165 -9.47 -9.37 13.13
N GLU A 166 -9.06 -8.14 12.83
CA GLU A 166 -9.02 -7.04 13.78
C GLU A 166 -10.40 -6.70 14.33
N ALA A 167 -11.41 -6.53 13.48
CA ALA A 167 -12.79 -6.27 13.92
C ALA A 167 -13.35 -7.41 14.81
N LEU A 168 -13.03 -8.66 14.47
CA LEU A 168 -13.40 -9.84 15.26
C LEU A 168 -12.66 -9.89 16.61
N ALA A 169 -11.37 -9.54 16.62
CA ALA A 169 -10.56 -9.45 17.84
C ALA A 169 -11.09 -8.37 18.78
N VAL A 170 -11.37 -7.16 18.26
CA VAL A 170 -12.01 -6.08 19.03
C VAL A 170 -13.35 -6.53 19.60
N GLN A 171 -14.20 -7.16 18.78
CA GLN A 171 -15.50 -7.63 19.25
C GLN A 171 -15.36 -8.64 20.40
N LYS A 172 -14.35 -9.51 20.33
CA LYS A 172 -14.08 -10.49 21.38
C LYS A 172 -13.55 -9.85 22.67
N LEU A 173 -12.65 -8.87 22.56
CA LEU A 173 -11.99 -8.24 23.71
C LEU A 173 -12.89 -7.21 24.41
N TYR A 174 -13.59 -6.36 23.64
CA TYR A 174 -14.29 -5.19 24.19
C TYR A 174 -15.84 -5.29 24.14
N TYR A 175 -16.39 -6.21 23.34
CA TYR A 175 -17.85 -6.32 23.09
C TYR A 175 -18.42 -7.70 23.46
N GLY A 176 -17.78 -8.41 24.39
CA GLY A 176 -18.40 -9.51 25.13
C GLY A 176 -18.71 -10.80 24.35
N GLY A 177 -18.13 -11.06 23.17
CA GLY A 177 -18.33 -12.35 22.51
C GLY A 177 -17.69 -12.53 21.13
N TYR A 178 -17.54 -13.80 20.74
CA TYR A 178 -17.14 -14.20 19.39
C TYR A 178 -18.40 -14.56 18.58
N PRO A 179 -18.54 -14.13 17.32
CA PRO A 179 -19.56 -14.69 16.44
C PRO A 179 -19.36 -16.21 16.26
N ASN A 180 -20.34 -16.92 15.71
CA ASN A 180 -20.12 -18.33 15.34
C ASN A 180 -18.82 -18.45 14.50
N GLN A 181 -17.93 -19.40 14.81
CA GLN A 181 -16.64 -19.56 14.12
C GLN A 181 -16.80 -19.65 12.60
N ALA A 182 -17.85 -20.33 12.14
CA ALA A 182 -18.18 -20.38 10.72
C ALA A 182 -18.45 -18.98 10.15
N ALA A 183 -19.20 -18.14 10.86
CA ALA A 183 -19.46 -16.76 10.45
C ALA A 183 -18.17 -15.91 10.45
N GLY A 184 -17.26 -16.13 11.41
CA GLY A 184 -15.94 -15.51 11.44
C GLY A 184 -15.04 -15.86 10.23
N ILE A 185 -15.07 -17.12 9.80
CA ILE A 185 -14.38 -17.56 8.57
C ILE A 185 -15.01 -16.91 7.34
N PHE A 186 -16.34 -16.98 7.21
CA PHE A 186 -17.05 -16.48 6.04
C PHE A 186 -16.98 -14.95 5.90
N ILE A 187 -17.02 -14.19 7.00
CA ILE A 187 -16.85 -12.74 6.97
C ILE A 187 -15.42 -12.36 6.58
N THR A 188 -14.42 -13.12 7.03
CA THR A 188 -13.02 -12.91 6.65
C THR A 188 -12.82 -13.16 5.16
N LEU A 189 -13.31 -14.30 4.64
CA LEU A 189 -13.27 -14.60 3.20
C LEU A 189 -14.03 -13.57 2.35
N SER A 190 -15.24 -13.19 2.80
CA SER A 190 -16.08 -12.21 2.12
C SER A 190 -15.37 -10.85 2.03
N SER A 191 -14.81 -10.36 3.14
CA SER A 191 -14.17 -9.04 3.19
C SER A 191 -12.89 -8.96 2.35
N GLN A 192 -12.14 -10.06 2.22
CA GLN A 192 -10.94 -10.10 1.37
C GLN A 192 -11.29 -10.16 -0.12
N LEU A 193 -12.26 -11.00 -0.50
CA LEU A 193 -12.60 -11.27 -1.90
C LEU A 193 -13.50 -10.20 -2.54
N ILE A 194 -14.27 -9.42 -1.77
CA ILE A 194 -15.12 -8.35 -2.31
C ILE A 194 -14.31 -7.29 -3.06
N GLY A 195 -13.15 -6.92 -2.49
CA GLY A 195 -12.20 -6.00 -3.10
C GLY A 195 -11.63 -6.54 -4.41
N TYR A 196 -11.31 -7.83 -4.44
CA TYR A 196 -10.78 -8.51 -5.63
C TYR A 196 -11.79 -8.50 -6.79
N GLY A 197 -13.06 -8.77 -6.48
CA GLY A 197 -14.12 -8.74 -7.48
C GLY A 197 -14.28 -7.36 -8.11
N ILE A 198 -14.31 -6.29 -7.30
CA ILE A 198 -14.43 -4.90 -7.81
C ILE A 198 -13.18 -4.48 -8.60
N ALA A 199 -11.99 -4.69 -8.03
CA ALA A 199 -10.74 -4.33 -8.67
C ALA A 199 -10.53 -5.04 -10.02
N GLY A 200 -10.88 -6.33 -10.10
CA GLY A 200 -10.78 -7.09 -11.35
C GLY A 200 -11.75 -6.64 -12.45
N MET A 201 -12.92 -6.12 -12.08
CA MET A 201 -13.82 -5.44 -13.03
C MET A 201 -13.23 -4.10 -13.53
N MET A 202 -12.35 -3.46 -12.77
CA MET A 202 -11.71 -2.18 -13.11
C MET A 202 -10.33 -2.30 -13.77
N ARG A 203 -9.82 -3.52 -14.02
CA ARG A 203 -8.46 -3.75 -14.53
C ARG A 203 -8.14 -3.02 -15.84
N ASN A 204 -9.13 -2.86 -16.72
CA ASN A 204 -8.95 -2.16 -18.00
C ASN A 204 -8.58 -0.68 -17.82
N ILE A 205 -8.96 -0.09 -16.68
CA ILE A 205 -8.73 1.31 -16.36
C ILE A 205 -7.49 1.46 -15.48
N LEU A 206 -7.30 0.55 -14.53
CA LEU A 206 -6.29 0.68 -13.49
C LEU A 206 -4.99 -0.10 -13.75
N VAL A 207 -4.94 -0.99 -14.74
CA VAL A 207 -3.76 -1.84 -15.02
C VAL A 207 -3.23 -1.67 -16.46
N ASN A 208 -4.13 -1.72 -17.44
CA ASN A 208 -3.76 -1.77 -18.85
C ASN A 208 -3.11 -0.47 -19.39
N PRO A 209 -3.48 0.75 -18.95
CA PRO A 209 -2.84 1.97 -19.45
C PRO A 209 -1.37 2.08 -19.04
N THR A 210 -0.54 2.69 -19.90
CA THR A 210 0.90 2.89 -19.66
C THR A 210 1.18 3.83 -18.48
N SER A 211 0.27 4.76 -18.18
CA SER A 211 0.40 5.67 -17.03
C SER A 211 0.31 4.96 -15.68
N MET A 212 -0.30 3.76 -15.63
CA MET A 212 -0.43 2.93 -14.43
C MET A 212 0.84 2.09 -14.24
N LEU A 213 1.88 2.70 -13.69
CA LEU A 213 3.23 2.12 -13.59
C LEU A 213 3.37 1.06 -12.49
N TYR A 214 2.74 1.28 -11.33
CA TYR A 214 3.01 0.56 -10.07
C TYR A 214 4.51 0.47 -9.75
N PRO A 215 5.14 1.59 -9.34
CA PRO A 215 6.60 1.67 -9.11
C PRO A 215 7.17 0.57 -8.19
N ILE A 216 6.38 0.13 -7.21
CA ILE A 216 6.72 -0.94 -6.25
C ILE A 216 7.04 -2.30 -6.91
N ASN A 217 6.52 -2.56 -8.12
CA ASN A 217 6.74 -3.81 -8.83
C ASN A 217 8.07 -3.83 -9.60
N LEU A 218 8.68 -2.66 -9.87
CA LEU A 218 9.88 -2.56 -10.70
C LEU A 218 11.06 -3.37 -10.12
N PRO A 219 11.40 -3.28 -8.82
CA PRO A 219 12.47 -4.10 -8.24
C PRO A 219 12.20 -5.61 -8.39
N ILE A 220 10.97 -6.07 -8.17
CA ILE A 220 10.61 -7.49 -8.27
C ILE A 220 10.78 -7.97 -9.71
N THR A 221 10.26 -7.22 -10.68
CA THR A 221 10.41 -7.56 -12.11
C THR A 221 11.88 -7.55 -12.54
N THR A 222 12.69 -6.58 -12.09
CA THR A 222 14.13 -6.55 -12.40
C THR A 222 14.88 -7.77 -11.85
N VAL A 223 14.53 -8.24 -10.65
CA VAL A 223 15.10 -9.48 -10.09
C VAL A 223 14.63 -10.71 -10.88
N MET A 224 13.35 -10.80 -11.22
CA MET A 224 12.83 -11.91 -12.03
C MET A 224 13.56 -12.03 -13.38
N GLU A 225 13.83 -10.90 -14.04
CA GLU A 225 14.62 -10.89 -15.27
C GLU A 225 16.07 -11.32 -15.03
N THR A 226 16.70 -10.79 -13.97
CA THR A 226 18.09 -11.14 -13.62
C THR A 226 18.25 -12.63 -13.32
N LEU A 227 17.25 -13.27 -12.72
CA LEU A 227 17.28 -14.68 -12.33
C LEU A 227 17.02 -15.64 -13.49
N HIS A 228 16.14 -15.29 -14.43
CA HIS A 228 15.64 -16.22 -15.46
C HIS A 228 16.20 -15.97 -16.86
N ARG A 229 16.91 -14.86 -17.10
CA ARG A 229 17.61 -14.63 -18.39
C ARG A 229 18.94 -15.38 -18.50
N PRO A 230 19.47 -15.54 -19.74
CA PRO A 230 20.75 -16.20 -19.96
C PRO A 230 21.88 -15.61 -19.10
N LYS A 231 22.68 -16.50 -18.48
CA LYS A 231 23.77 -16.10 -17.59
C LYS A 231 24.82 -15.20 -18.25
N SER A 232 24.98 -15.28 -19.57
CA SER A 232 25.86 -14.41 -20.36
C SER A 232 25.51 -12.93 -20.18
N GLU A 233 24.22 -12.61 -20.08
CA GLU A 233 23.72 -11.23 -19.96
C GLU A 233 23.66 -10.78 -18.49
N THR A 234 23.38 -11.71 -17.57
CA THR A 234 23.02 -11.38 -16.18
C THR A 234 24.10 -11.65 -15.14
N SER A 235 25.23 -12.29 -15.49
CA SER A 235 26.24 -12.72 -14.50
C SER A 235 26.77 -11.59 -13.62
N GLN A 236 27.02 -10.41 -14.18
CA GLN A 236 27.46 -9.25 -13.39
C GLN A 236 26.38 -8.78 -12.41
N ARG A 237 25.14 -8.68 -12.88
CA ARG A 237 23.99 -8.28 -12.05
C ARG A 237 23.76 -9.25 -10.91
N PHE A 238 23.79 -10.54 -11.21
CA PHE A 238 23.62 -11.60 -10.22
C PHE A 238 24.72 -11.56 -9.14
N LYS A 239 25.99 -11.32 -9.52
CA LYS A 239 27.10 -11.15 -8.55
C LYS A 239 26.88 -9.95 -7.64
N VAL A 240 26.55 -8.79 -8.21
CA VAL A 240 26.32 -7.56 -7.43
C VAL A 240 25.13 -7.73 -6.49
N PHE A 241 24.04 -8.34 -6.97
CA PHE A 241 22.86 -8.64 -6.16
C PHE A 241 23.23 -9.43 -4.90
N TRP A 242 23.97 -10.54 -5.04
CA TRP A 242 24.36 -11.36 -3.88
C TRP A 242 25.37 -10.68 -2.95
N ILE A 243 26.28 -9.86 -3.49
CA ILE A 243 27.21 -9.08 -2.65
C ILE A 243 26.42 -8.11 -1.75
N VAL A 244 25.49 -7.35 -2.33
CA VAL A 244 24.66 -6.39 -1.59
C VAL A 244 23.72 -7.12 -0.62
N PHE A 245 23.09 -8.21 -1.07
CA PHE A 245 22.19 -9.03 -0.27
C PHE A 245 22.88 -9.60 0.97
N VAL A 246 24.06 -10.20 0.83
CA VAL A 246 24.82 -10.74 1.98
C VAL A 246 25.37 -9.60 2.83
N GLY A 247 25.81 -8.51 2.21
CA GLY A 247 26.30 -7.33 2.91
C GLY A 247 25.25 -6.75 3.86
N ILE A 248 24.03 -6.52 3.37
CA ILE A 248 22.94 -5.99 4.20
C ILE A 248 22.47 -7.02 5.22
N PHE A 249 22.38 -8.30 4.85
CA PHE A 249 22.02 -9.38 5.78
C PHE A 249 22.94 -9.41 7.01
N CYS A 250 24.25 -9.24 6.80
CA CYS A 250 25.21 -9.15 7.90
C CYS A 250 25.13 -7.82 8.65
N TRP A 251 24.85 -6.72 7.95
CA TRP A 251 24.75 -5.39 8.54
C TRP A 251 23.55 -5.27 9.48
N GLU A 252 22.38 -5.79 9.13
CA GLU A 252 21.15 -5.55 9.90
C GLU A 252 21.14 -6.18 11.30
N TRP A 253 21.98 -7.18 11.57
CA TRP A 253 22.20 -7.66 12.95
C TRP A 253 22.71 -6.57 13.89
N PHE A 254 23.39 -5.55 13.35
CA PHE A 254 23.90 -4.43 14.13
C PHE A 254 22.79 -3.47 14.58
N PRO A 255 22.11 -2.73 13.69
CA PRO A 255 21.06 -1.82 14.11
C PRO A 255 19.86 -2.53 14.74
N GLU A 256 19.56 -3.78 14.39
CA GLU A 256 18.33 -4.41 14.87
C GLU A 256 18.51 -5.17 16.19
N TYR A 257 19.73 -5.62 16.53
CA TYR A 257 19.97 -6.42 17.74
C TYR A 257 21.16 -6.00 18.59
N ILE A 258 22.34 -5.76 18.01
CA ILE A 258 23.60 -5.54 18.77
C ILE A 258 23.74 -4.08 19.21
N PHE A 259 23.39 -3.13 18.35
CA PHE A 259 23.56 -1.69 18.49
C PHE A 259 22.32 -0.93 17.96
N PRO A 260 21.18 -1.00 18.67
CA PRO A 260 19.95 -0.26 18.33
C PRO A 260 20.08 1.25 18.14
N LEU A 261 21.05 1.91 18.77
CA LEU A 261 21.29 3.34 18.54
C LEU A 261 21.56 3.68 17.06
N LEU A 262 22.06 2.73 16.23
CA LEU A 262 22.24 2.95 14.78
C LEU A 262 20.91 3.10 14.02
N SER A 263 19.81 2.63 14.60
CA SER A 263 18.47 2.82 14.03
C SER A 263 17.97 4.26 14.17
N ALA A 264 18.52 5.03 15.12
CA ALA A 264 18.08 6.39 15.44
C ALA A 264 19.21 7.24 16.03
N VAL A 265 20.15 7.69 15.19
CA VAL A 265 21.24 8.58 15.64
C VAL A 265 20.79 10.03 15.55
N SER A 266 20.51 10.63 16.71
CA SER A 266 20.18 12.06 16.81
C SER A 266 21.29 12.85 17.51
N ILE A 267 22.01 13.69 16.75
CA ILE A 267 23.06 14.57 17.28
C ILE A 267 22.49 15.56 18.30
N PHE A 268 21.25 16.00 18.10
CA PHE A 268 20.57 16.95 18.99
C PHE A 268 20.24 16.32 20.33
N CYS A 269 19.73 15.08 20.35
CA CYS A 269 19.49 14.33 21.59
C CYS A 269 20.79 14.11 22.38
N LEU A 270 21.93 13.88 21.69
CA LEU A 270 23.24 13.78 22.35
C LEU A 270 23.72 15.11 22.94
N ALA A 271 23.32 16.24 22.36
CA ALA A 271 23.70 17.57 22.83
C ALA A 271 22.91 17.99 24.10
N ASP A 272 21.61 17.66 24.17
CA ASP A 272 20.77 17.95 25.35
C ASP A 272 19.80 16.79 25.65
N GLN A 273 20.17 15.97 26.63
CA GLN A 273 19.46 14.75 27.03
C GLN A 273 18.32 14.99 28.04
N LYS A 274 18.03 16.25 28.41
CA LYS A 274 17.04 16.58 29.45
C LYS A 274 15.84 17.38 28.94
N ASN A 275 15.92 17.86 27.71
CA ASN A 275 14.93 18.78 27.16
C ASN A 275 13.86 18.04 26.34
N LEU A 276 12.62 18.04 26.83
CA LEU A 276 11.50 17.42 26.13
C LEU A 276 11.17 18.08 24.79
N VAL A 277 11.55 19.35 24.58
CA VAL A 277 11.38 20.00 23.27
C VAL A 277 12.32 19.38 22.24
N PHE A 278 13.52 18.99 22.66
CA PHE A 278 14.46 18.27 21.80
C PHE A 278 13.93 16.88 21.48
N THR A 279 13.39 16.16 22.46
CA THR A 279 12.73 14.86 22.25
C THR A 279 11.59 14.97 21.23
N ASN A 280 10.64 15.88 21.43
CA ASN A 280 9.45 15.98 20.57
C ASN A 280 9.82 16.31 19.10
N LEU A 281 10.91 17.07 18.88
CA LEU A 281 11.33 17.51 17.54
C LEU A 281 12.32 16.55 16.86
N PHE A 282 13.37 16.15 17.57
CA PHE A 282 14.53 15.42 17.02
C PHE A 282 14.59 13.95 17.48
N GLY A 283 13.88 13.59 18.55
CA GLY A 283 13.77 12.21 19.03
C GLY A 283 12.83 11.39 18.14
N GLY A 284 13.02 10.07 18.13
CA GLY A 284 12.20 9.17 17.31
C GLY A 284 12.66 7.72 17.33
N SER A 285 13.42 7.33 18.35
CA SER A 285 13.96 5.98 18.54
C SER A 285 12.97 5.01 19.16
N GLN A 286 11.96 5.55 19.86
CA GLN A 286 10.85 4.78 20.42
C GLN A 286 9.51 5.22 19.85
N GLY A 287 8.51 4.34 19.93
CA GLY A 287 7.16 4.64 19.50
C GLY A 287 6.61 5.83 20.28
N ASN A 288 6.00 6.80 19.58
CA ASN A 288 5.40 7.99 20.17
C ASN A 288 6.37 8.95 20.90
N GLU A 289 7.67 8.81 20.68
CA GLU A 289 8.68 9.70 21.26
C GLU A 289 8.67 11.11 20.65
N GLY A 290 8.91 11.20 19.34
CA GLY A 290 9.10 12.46 18.63
C GLY A 290 9.01 12.31 17.10
N MET A 291 9.24 13.40 16.39
CA MET A 291 9.07 13.46 14.94
C MET A 291 10.33 13.12 14.12
N GLY A 292 11.47 12.85 14.77
CA GLY A 292 12.68 12.36 14.11
C GLY A 292 13.38 13.33 13.16
N LEU A 293 13.15 14.65 13.28
CA LEU A 293 13.79 15.65 12.42
C LEU A 293 15.32 15.50 12.48
N LEU A 294 16.00 15.40 11.33
CA LEU A 294 17.46 15.28 11.24
C LEU A 294 18.08 14.09 12.00
N SER A 295 17.27 13.13 12.46
CA SER A 295 17.76 11.85 12.96
C SER A 295 18.24 10.99 11.79
N ILE A 296 19.39 10.33 11.95
CA ILE A 296 20.00 9.49 10.93
C ILE A 296 19.82 8.03 11.33
N CYS A 297 19.14 7.28 10.48
CA CYS A 297 18.95 5.85 10.60
C CYS A 297 19.87 5.11 9.62
N PHE A 298 20.49 4.02 10.08
CA PHE A 298 21.30 3.11 9.28
C PHE A 298 20.68 1.70 9.12
N ASP A 299 19.41 1.57 9.53
CA ASP A 299 18.62 0.35 9.45
C ASP A 299 17.76 0.39 8.18
N TRP A 300 17.97 -0.53 7.25
CA TRP A 300 17.19 -0.56 6.01
C TRP A 300 15.74 -0.97 6.25
N ASN A 301 15.45 -1.78 7.28
CA ASN A 301 14.08 -2.19 7.62
C ASN A 301 13.23 -0.97 7.95
N TYR A 302 13.76 -0.05 8.77
CA TYR A 302 13.07 1.20 9.10
C TYR A 302 13.10 2.23 7.96
N ILE A 303 14.16 2.30 7.16
CA ILE A 303 14.21 3.20 5.99
C ILE A 303 13.18 2.77 4.94
N ALA A 304 13.12 1.47 4.61
CA ALA A 304 12.21 0.94 3.60
C ALA A 304 10.79 0.71 4.13
N GLY A 305 10.54 0.88 5.43
CA GLY A 305 9.22 0.81 6.07
C GLY A 305 8.20 1.79 5.47
N PHE A 306 8.65 2.92 4.93
CA PHE A 306 7.82 3.91 4.22
C PHE A 306 7.66 3.60 2.71
N GLY A 307 7.94 2.37 2.29
CA GLY A 307 8.27 2.01 0.91
C GLY A 307 9.75 2.25 0.63
N SER A 308 10.37 1.61 -0.37
CA SER A 308 11.79 1.87 -0.63
C SER A 308 11.98 3.20 -1.37
N PRO A 309 12.90 4.07 -0.88
CA PRO A 309 13.15 5.38 -1.49
C PRO A 309 13.77 5.26 -2.89
N LEU A 310 14.29 4.08 -3.23
CA LEU A 310 14.96 3.84 -4.50
C LEU A 310 13.97 3.61 -5.65
N TRP A 311 12.76 3.13 -5.40
CA TRP A 311 11.75 2.95 -6.47
C TRP A 311 10.65 4.01 -6.47
N MET A 312 10.47 4.73 -5.37
CA MET A 312 9.47 5.80 -5.26
C MET A 312 9.75 6.94 -6.26
N PRO A 313 8.77 7.39 -7.07
CA PRO A 313 8.99 8.46 -8.01
C PRO A 313 9.47 9.75 -7.34
N LEU A 314 10.40 10.47 -7.99
CA LEU A 314 10.93 11.73 -7.47
C LEU A 314 9.85 12.77 -7.16
N GLN A 315 8.77 12.79 -7.93
CA GLN A 315 7.64 13.70 -7.69
C GLN A 315 6.97 13.40 -6.35
N THR A 316 6.69 12.13 -6.07
CA THR A 316 6.12 11.68 -4.81
C THR A 316 7.05 12.02 -3.65
N LEU A 317 8.35 11.72 -3.76
CA LEU A 317 9.36 12.00 -2.73
C LEU A 317 9.45 13.50 -2.38
N VAL A 318 9.46 14.39 -3.38
CA VAL A 318 9.54 15.83 -3.12
C VAL A 318 8.26 16.35 -2.46
N ASN A 319 7.10 15.89 -2.92
CA ASN A 319 5.81 16.32 -2.35
C ASN A 319 5.61 15.80 -0.93
N SER A 320 5.97 14.53 -0.66
CA SER A 320 5.92 13.98 0.69
C SER A 320 6.92 14.66 1.62
N PHE A 321 8.12 15.04 1.14
CA PHE A 321 9.09 15.78 1.93
C PHE A 321 8.61 17.18 2.33
N ILE A 322 7.95 17.90 1.41
CA ILE A 322 7.31 19.19 1.72
C ILE A 322 6.23 19.00 2.78
N GLY A 323 5.38 17.98 2.63
CA GLY A 323 4.36 17.64 3.62
C GLY A 323 4.96 17.32 4.99
N TYR A 324 6.02 16.51 5.03
CA TYR A 324 6.76 16.15 6.25
C TYR A 324 7.28 17.38 7.01
N LEU A 325 8.00 18.29 6.32
CA LEU A 325 8.52 19.51 6.95
C LEU A 325 7.39 20.42 7.45
N GLY A 326 6.32 20.54 6.68
CA GLY A 326 5.14 21.30 7.08
C GLY A 326 4.42 20.66 8.28
N GLY A 327 4.39 19.33 8.35
CA GLY A 327 3.74 18.58 9.42
C GLY A 327 4.46 18.72 10.75
N ILE A 328 5.80 18.72 10.70
CA ILE A 328 6.63 19.06 11.87
C ILE A 328 6.29 20.45 12.39
N ALA A 329 6.28 21.45 11.50
CA ALA A 329 5.97 22.81 11.90
C ALA A 329 4.55 22.94 12.49
N LEU A 330 3.57 22.28 11.87
CA LEU A 330 2.17 22.33 12.27
C LEU A 330 1.93 21.63 13.62
N SER A 331 2.43 20.40 13.80
CA SER A 331 2.33 19.65 15.05
C SER A 331 2.97 20.39 16.22
N MET A 332 4.15 20.99 16.02
CA MET A 332 4.81 21.80 17.05
C MET A 332 4.01 23.07 17.37
N ALA A 333 3.50 23.76 16.35
CA ALA A 333 2.68 24.95 16.56
C ALA A 333 1.41 24.65 17.35
N LEU A 334 0.72 23.54 17.05
CA LEU A 334 -0.50 23.14 17.76
C LEU A 334 -0.21 22.75 19.22
N TYR A 335 0.82 21.93 19.46
CA TYR A 335 1.16 21.47 20.80
C TYR A 335 1.67 22.59 21.70
N TYR A 336 2.69 23.35 21.25
CA TYR A 336 3.27 24.42 22.06
C TYR A 336 2.38 25.67 22.14
N GLY A 337 1.54 25.89 21.12
CA GLY A 337 0.43 26.86 21.15
C GLY A 337 -0.72 26.47 22.07
N ASN A 338 -0.67 25.29 22.69
CA ASN A 338 -1.66 24.74 23.62
C ASN A 338 -3.08 24.73 23.04
N VAL A 339 -3.21 24.50 21.74
CA VAL A 339 -4.51 24.39 21.07
C VAL A 339 -5.23 23.15 21.62
N TRP A 340 -6.51 23.28 21.97
CA TRP A 340 -7.31 22.21 22.58
C TRP A 340 -6.76 21.61 23.88
N ARG A 341 -6.00 22.39 24.66
CA ARG A 341 -5.30 21.90 25.87
C ARG A 341 -4.24 20.84 25.55
N ALA A 342 -3.56 20.96 24.41
CA ALA A 342 -2.57 19.98 23.95
C ALA A 342 -1.52 19.56 25.00
N LYS A 343 -1.11 20.48 25.89
CA LYS A 343 -0.08 20.21 26.92
C LYS A 343 -0.55 19.37 28.10
N ASP A 344 -1.85 19.10 28.19
CA ASP A 344 -2.43 18.21 29.21
C ASP A 344 -2.37 16.72 28.79
N PHE A 345 -1.94 16.44 27.57
CA PHE A 345 -1.84 15.10 26.99
C PHE A 345 -0.43 14.86 26.44
N PRO A 346 -0.07 13.59 26.18
CA PRO A 346 1.22 13.29 25.57
C PRO A 346 1.36 13.92 24.19
N PHE A 347 2.61 14.15 23.79
CA PHE A 347 2.91 14.77 22.49
C PHE A 347 2.35 13.95 21.32
N MET A 348 2.47 12.62 21.38
CA MET A 348 1.85 11.68 20.44
C MET A 348 1.19 10.56 21.22
N SER A 349 -0.01 10.18 20.80
CA SER A 349 -0.75 9.01 21.29
C SER A 349 -2.00 8.81 20.46
N GLN A 350 -2.41 7.56 20.32
CA GLN A 350 -3.62 7.14 19.61
C GLN A 350 -4.81 6.91 20.54
N LEU A 351 -4.62 7.04 21.87
CA LEU A 351 -5.64 6.77 22.88
C LEU A 351 -6.58 7.97 23.09
N LEU A 352 -7.76 7.68 23.64
CA LEU A 352 -8.70 8.69 24.14
C LEU A 352 -8.35 9.04 25.58
N TYR A 353 -8.40 10.33 25.91
CA TYR A 353 -8.11 10.83 27.25
C TYR A 353 -9.34 11.48 27.90
N ASP A 354 -9.43 11.34 29.22
CA ASP A 354 -10.47 11.96 30.02
C ASP A 354 -10.17 13.43 30.33
N GLN A 355 -11.21 14.19 30.68
CA GLN A 355 -11.14 15.61 31.01
C GLN A 355 -10.32 15.90 32.27
N SER A 356 -10.23 14.90 33.16
CA SER A 356 -9.42 14.90 34.38
C SER A 356 -7.90 14.91 34.12
N SER A 357 -7.48 14.65 32.88
CA SER A 357 -6.08 14.68 32.48
C SER A 357 -5.47 16.08 32.65
N ASN A 358 -4.22 16.11 33.08
CA ASN A 358 -3.42 17.31 33.27
C ASN A 358 -1.98 17.07 32.80
N SER A 359 -1.17 18.12 32.76
CA SER A 359 0.23 18.06 32.31
C SER A 359 1.14 17.09 33.10
N THR A 360 0.68 16.56 34.23
CA THR A 360 1.43 15.60 35.07
C THR A 360 0.90 14.18 35.01
N LEU A 361 -0.39 14.00 34.68
CA LEU A 361 -1.09 12.72 34.68
C LEU A 361 -2.11 12.69 33.53
N SER A 362 -1.85 11.85 32.54
CA SER A 362 -2.76 11.56 31.43
C SER A 362 -3.61 10.35 31.77
N VAL A 363 -4.93 10.52 31.86
CA VAL A 363 -5.87 9.46 32.27
C VAL A 363 -6.59 8.94 31.03
N PRO A 364 -6.39 7.67 30.63
CA PRO A 364 -7.13 7.07 29.52
C PRO A 364 -8.63 7.07 29.78
N TYR A 365 -9.41 7.33 28.74
CA TYR A 365 -10.87 7.33 28.81
C TYR A 365 -11.40 5.90 28.92
N ASN A 366 -12.33 5.66 29.85
CA ASN A 366 -12.93 4.33 29.99
C ASN A 366 -14.01 4.08 28.92
N GLU A 367 -13.59 3.46 27.83
CA GLU A 367 -14.42 3.14 26.66
C GLU A 367 -15.57 2.16 26.96
N THR A 368 -15.38 1.23 27.91
CA THR A 368 -16.41 0.24 28.25
C THR A 368 -17.58 0.84 29.03
N ALA A 369 -17.31 1.86 29.85
CA ALA A 369 -18.31 2.51 30.70
C ALA A 369 -19.34 3.34 29.92
N MET A 370 -19.00 3.78 28.69
CA MET A 370 -19.89 4.57 27.84
C MET A 370 -20.82 3.73 26.95
N MET A 371 -20.75 2.40 27.03
CA MET A 371 -21.53 1.49 26.18
C MET A 371 -22.73 0.92 26.93
N ASN A 372 -23.87 0.85 26.24
CA ASN A 372 -25.05 0.12 26.68
C ASN A 372 -24.85 -1.40 26.51
N ALA A 373 -25.74 -2.20 27.11
CA ALA A 373 -25.75 -3.66 26.95
C ALA A 373 -26.00 -4.14 25.51
N ASP A 374 -26.49 -3.27 24.62
CA ASP A 374 -26.68 -3.52 23.19
C ASP A 374 -25.51 -3.03 22.32
N PHE A 375 -24.39 -2.65 22.95
CA PHE A 375 -23.18 -2.13 22.30
C PHE A 375 -23.37 -0.78 21.58
N THR A 376 -24.44 -0.05 21.89
CA THR A 376 -24.62 1.33 21.45
C THR A 376 -24.04 2.30 22.47
N VAL A 377 -23.64 3.49 22.00
CA VAL A 377 -23.12 4.53 22.90
C VAL A 377 -24.26 5.11 23.75
N ASN A 378 -24.04 5.13 25.06
CA ASN A 378 -24.93 5.78 26.00
C ASN A 378 -24.68 7.30 26.04
N ASN A 379 -25.49 8.05 25.31
CA ASN A 379 -25.36 9.50 25.23
C ASN A 379 -25.50 10.21 26.59
N THR A 380 -26.30 9.69 27.53
CA THR A 380 -26.47 10.35 28.84
C THR A 380 -25.22 10.24 29.70
N VAL A 381 -24.53 9.11 29.65
CA VAL A 381 -23.24 8.93 30.35
C VAL A 381 -22.18 9.83 29.71
N VAL A 382 -22.13 9.88 28.37
CA VAL A 382 -21.19 10.76 27.66
C VAL A 382 -21.45 12.25 27.97
N ASP A 383 -22.70 12.66 28.18
CA ASP A 383 -23.02 14.04 28.57
C ASP A 383 -22.65 14.35 30.03
N GLN A 384 -22.64 13.35 30.92
CA GLN A 384 -22.24 13.51 32.32
C GLN A 384 -20.72 13.50 32.51
N THR A 385 -20.02 12.56 31.86
CA THR A 385 -18.55 12.43 31.90
C THR A 385 -17.86 13.44 30.98
N GLY A 386 -18.57 13.89 29.93
CA GLY A 386 -18.06 14.78 28.91
C GLY A 386 -17.33 14.04 27.77
N ALA A 387 -17.21 14.72 26.63
CA ALA A 387 -16.56 14.16 25.45
C ALA A 387 -15.03 14.02 25.64
N PRO A 388 -14.43 12.89 25.22
CA PRO A 388 -13.03 12.60 25.39
C PRO A 388 -12.13 13.54 24.60
N TYR A 389 -10.85 13.56 24.94
CA TYR A 389 -9.81 14.33 24.27
C TYR A 389 -8.92 13.41 23.43
N LEU A 390 -8.42 13.97 22.33
CA LEU A 390 -7.38 13.41 21.48
C LEU A 390 -6.14 14.31 21.55
N THR A 391 -4.97 13.71 21.36
CA THR A 391 -3.70 14.45 21.25
C THR A 391 -3.72 15.39 20.05
N ALA A 392 -3.00 16.51 20.15
CA ALA A 392 -2.98 17.52 19.08
C ALA A 392 -2.38 17.00 17.77
N THR A 393 -1.37 16.13 17.85
CA THR A 393 -0.75 15.44 16.71
C THR A 393 -1.74 14.51 16.01
N TYR A 394 -2.57 13.80 16.77
CA TYR A 394 -3.59 12.93 16.18
C TYR A 394 -4.75 13.72 15.55
N VAL A 395 -5.18 14.81 16.19
CA VAL A 395 -6.17 15.73 15.58
C VAL A 395 -5.59 16.36 14.31
N ASN A 396 -4.31 16.71 14.30
CA ASN A 396 -3.61 17.19 13.10
C ASN A 396 -3.70 16.16 11.96
N TYR A 397 -3.37 14.90 12.23
CA TYR A 397 -3.54 13.80 11.28
C TYR A 397 -4.97 13.72 10.72
N LEU A 398 -6.00 13.80 11.56
CA LEU A 398 -7.40 13.76 11.10
C LEU A 398 -7.76 14.97 10.22
N ILE A 399 -7.26 16.18 10.55
CA ILE A 399 -7.48 17.39 9.73
C ILE A 399 -6.82 17.23 8.36
N THR A 400 -5.55 16.86 8.34
CA THR A 400 -4.73 16.89 7.13
C THR A 400 -5.05 15.72 6.19
N SER A 401 -5.37 14.54 6.74
CA SER A 401 -5.86 13.40 5.96
C SER A 401 -7.24 13.68 5.34
N ASN A 402 -8.15 14.34 6.05
CA ASN A 402 -9.45 14.75 5.49
C ASN A 402 -9.28 15.78 4.36
N ALA A 403 -8.37 16.75 4.51
CA ALA A 403 -8.03 17.69 3.46
C ALA A 403 -7.38 16.99 2.25
N GLY A 404 -6.43 16.09 2.49
CA GLY A 404 -5.76 15.36 1.41
C GLY A 404 -6.69 14.42 0.65
N LEU A 405 -7.76 13.90 1.27
CA LEU A 405 -8.79 13.10 0.60
C LEU A 405 -9.46 13.88 -0.53
N THR A 406 -10.08 15.02 -0.20
CA THR A 406 -10.80 15.82 -1.21
C THR A 406 -9.86 16.49 -2.18
N ALA A 407 -8.64 16.84 -1.73
CA ALA A 407 -7.57 17.26 -2.63
C ALA A 407 -7.17 16.15 -3.61
N THR A 408 -7.16 14.88 -3.22
CA THR A 408 -6.90 13.76 -4.13
C THR A 408 -7.96 13.72 -5.22
N ILE A 409 -9.25 13.77 -4.86
CA ILE A 409 -10.35 13.74 -5.82
C ILE A 409 -10.23 14.89 -6.83
N VAL A 410 -9.99 16.11 -6.36
CA VAL A 410 -9.85 17.29 -7.24
C VAL A 410 -8.57 17.22 -8.08
N HIS A 411 -7.43 16.85 -7.49
CA HIS A 411 -6.17 16.70 -8.23
C HIS A 411 -6.32 15.69 -9.37
N MET A 412 -6.92 14.55 -9.04
CA MET A 412 -7.29 13.49 -9.98
C MET A 412 -8.12 14.06 -11.15
N PHE A 413 -9.22 14.78 -10.87
CA PHE A 413 -10.04 15.39 -11.93
C PHE A 413 -9.31 16.44 -12.78
N LEU A 414 -8.32 17.14 -12.24
CA LEU A 414 -7.66 18.24 -12.93
C LEU A 414 -6.47 17.80 -13.78
N TRP A 415 -5.62 16.91 -13.26
CA TRP A 415 -4.39 16.45 -13.92
C TRP A 415 -4.51 15.07 -14.58
N ASN A 416 -5.41 14.20 -14.09
CA ASN A 416 -5.56 12.82 -14.55
C ASN A 416 -6.98 12.52 -15.07
N TYR A 417 -7.63 13.54 -15.64
CA TYR A 417 -9.00 13.43 -16.14
C TYR A 417 -9.14 12.33 -17.20
N ALA A 418 -8.16 12.19 -18.10
CA ALA A 418 -8.22 11.21 -19.18
C ALA A 418 -8.31 9.78 -18.60
N GLU A 419 -7.45 9.46 -17.64
CA GLU A 419 -7.39 8.17 -16.97
C GLU A 419 -8.66 7.90 -16.15
N ILE A 420 -9.13 8.91 -15.41
CA ILE A 420 -10.31 8.76 -14.56
C ILE A 420 -11.58 8.66 -15.39
N SER A 421 -11.73 9.46 -16.45
CA SER A 421 -12.94 9.48 -17.28
C SER A 421 -13.29 8.09 -17.81
N LEU A 422 -12.28 7.25 -18.08
CA LEU A 422 -12.43 5.84 -18.42
C LEU A 422 -13.13 5.05 -17.29
N GLY A 423 -12.77 5.32 -16.03
CA GLY A 423 -13.42 4.77 -14.82
C GLY A 423 -14.88 5.16 -14.62
N TRP A 424 -15.34 6.26 -15.21
CA TRP A 424 -16.73 6.76 -15.11
C TRP A 424 -17.54 6.46 -16.37
N THR A 425 -16.96 5.83 -17.40
CA THR A 425 -17.69 5.49 -18.63
C THR A 425 -18.96 4.68 -18.35
N TRP A 426 -18.98 3.82 -17.33
CA TRP A 426 -20.19 3.08 -16.93
C TRP A 426 -21.34 3.95 -16.41
N MET A 427 -21.06 5.12 -15.82
CA MET A 427 -22.05 6.08 -15.30
C MET A 427 -22.61 7.03 -16.37
N THR A 428 -22.19 6.91 -17.63
CA THR A 428 -22.74 7.76 -18.69
C THR A 428 -24.19 7.34 -18.98
N LEU A 429 -25.12 8.29 -19.17
CA LEU A 429 -26.54 8.02 -19.45
C LEU A 429 -26.75 6.98 -20.57
N THR A 430 -25.90 7.00 -21.60
CA THR A 430 -25.92 6.03 -22.70
C THR A 430 -25.56 4.61 -22.25
N ASN A 431 -24.59 4.48 -21.34
CA ASN A 431 -24.14 3.19 -20.81
C ASN A 431 -25.02 2.70 -19.65
N LEU A 432 -25.64 3.60 -18.87
CA LEU A 432 -26.71 3.28 -17.92
C LEU A 432 -27.95 2.71 -18.63
N LYS A 433 -28.31 3.26 -19.81
CA LYS A 433 -29.36 2.66 -20.65
C LYS A 433 -28.95 1.30 -21.22
N LYS A 434 -27.67 1.12 -21.57
CA LYS A 434 -27.13 -0.20 -21.94
C LYS A 434 -27.06 -1.16 -20.76
N MET A 435 -26.87 -0.69 -19.52
CA MET A 435 -26.88 -1.54 -18.33
C MET A 435 -28.24 -2.21 -18.13
N LEU A 436 -29.33 -1.61 -18.59
CA LEU A 436 -30.67 -2.20 -18.61
C LEU A 436 -30.90 -3.17 -19.78
N ASP A 437 -29.94 -3.29 -20.70
CA ASP A 437 -29.99 -4.23 -21.83
C ASP A 437 -29.71 -5.67 -21.32
N PRO A 438 -30.57 -6.66 -21.61
CA PRO A 438 -30.37 -8.05 -21.24
C PRO A 438 -29.02 -8.63 -21.67
N SER A 439 -28.40 -8.10 -22.73
CA SER A 439 -27.08 -8.50 -23.20
C SER A 439 -25.96 -8.21 -22.18
N LEU A 440 -26.10 -7.15 -21.38
CA LEU A 440 -25.14 -6.74 -20.34
C LEU A 440 -25.29 -7.57 -19.07
N TYR A 441 -26.51 -7.97 -18.72
CA TYR A 441 -26.75 -8.97 -17.67
C TYR A 441 -26.33 -10.36 -18.12
N MET A 442 -26.47 -10.71 -19.40
CA MET A 442 -25.91 -11.94 -19.98
C MET A 442 -24.41 -11.86 -20.25
N PHE A 443 -23.64 -11.15 -19.41
CA PHE A 443 -22.17 -11.07 -19.50
C PHE A 443 -21.50 -12.45 -19.46
N TRP A 444 -22.18 -13.47 -18.90
CA TRP A 444 -21.77 -14.88 -18.96
C TRP A 444 -21.75 -15.49 -20.37
N ARG A 445 -22.39 -14.86 -21.37
CA ARG A 445 -22.34 -15.27 -22.79
C ARG A 445 -21.12 -14.72 -23.54
N HIS A 446 -20.45 -13.69 -23.03
CA HIS A 446 -19.20 -13.20 -23.62
C HIS A 446 -18.08 -14.19 -23.29
N THR A 447 -17.77 -15.06 -24.24
CA THR A 447 -16.55 -15.87 -24.23
C THR A 447 -15.35 -14.92 -24.26
N GLY A 448 -14.36 -15.11 -23.37
CA GLY A 448 -13.15 -14.27 -23.27
C GLY A 448 -12.23 -14.28 -24.50
N HIS A 449 -12.72 -14.76 -25.65
CA HIS A 449 -12.05 -14.70 -26.93
C HIS A 449 -12.27 -13.32 -27.55
N ARG A 450 -11.17 -12.57 -27.70
CA ARG A 450 -11.14 -11.34 -28.49
C ARG A 450 -11.15 -11.68 -29.97
N THR A 451 -11.89 -10.89 -30.74
CA THR A 451 -11.80 -10.95 -32.21
C THR A 451 -10.45 -10.41 -32.68
N GLU A 452 -9.95 -10.86 -33.82
CA GLU A 452 -8.65 -10.40 -34.36
C GLU A 452 -8.65 -8.88 -34.62
N GLU A 453 -9.80 -8.30 -35.03
CA GLU A 453 -9.97 -6.85 -35.18
C GLU A 453 -9.78 -6.09 -33.85
N GLU A 454 -10.32 -6.65 -32.75
CA GLU A 454 -10.17 -6.07 -31.42
C GLU A 454 -8.73 -6.15 -30.92
N LYS A 455 -8.05 -7.27 -31.18
CA LYS A 455 -6.62 -7.43 -30.86
C LYS A 455 -5.78 -6.37 -31.56
N GLU A 456 -6.03 -6.15 -32.85
CA GLU A 456 -5.28 -5.19 -33.65
C GLU A 456 -5.52 -3.74 -33.20
N ARG A 457 -6.78 -3.41 -32.86
CA ARG A 457 -7.11 -2.11 -32.29
C ARG A 457 -6.33 -1.81 -31.00
N ILE A 458 -6.20 -2.80 -30.11
CA ILE A 458 -5.47 -2.63 -28.85
C ILE A 458 -3.96 -2.51 -29.10
N ARG A 459 -3.40 -3.25 -30.06
CA ARG A 459 -1.98 -3.14 -30.42
C ARG A 459 -1.63 -1.75 -30.96
N GLN A 460 -2.53 -1.14 -31.72
CA GLN A 460 -2.34 0.19 -32.32
C GLN A 460 -2.55 1.34 -31.32
N ASP A 461 -3.21 1.11 -30.18
CA ASP A 461 -3.45 2.15 -29.18
C ASP A 461 -2.13 2.55 -28.47
N PRO A 462 -1.67 3.81 -28.58
CA PRO A 462 -0.43 4.26 -27.93
C PRO A 462 -0.56 4.40 -26.41
N LEU A 463 -1.78 4.49 -25.86
CA LEU A 463 -2.02 4.66 -24.42
C LEU A 463 -1.91 3.34 -23.64
N ILE A 464 -1.93 2.21 -24.35
CA ILE A 464 -1.88 0.87 -23.77
C ILE A 464 -0.44 0.43 -23.55
N ASP A 465 -0.21 -0.17 -22.38
CA ASP A 465 1.10 -0.64 -21.93
C ASP A 465 1.72 -1.64 -22.93
N PRO A 466 2.99 -1.44 -23.34
CA PRO A 466 3.66 -2.34 -24.29
C PRO A 466 3.72 -3.81 -23.84
N HIS A 467 3.82 -4.10 -22.54
CA HIS A 467 3.77 -5.47 -22.02
C HIS A 467 2.37 -6.06 -22.09
N TYR A 468 1.33 -5.24 -21.96
CA TYR A 468 -0.04 -5.70 -22.20
C TYR A 468 -0.26 -6.10 -23.65
N LYS A 469 0.34 -5.37 -24.61
CA LYS A 469 0.22 -5.68 -26.04
C LYS A 469 0.73 -7.08 -26.39
N LEU A 470 1.81 -7.53 -25.74
CA LEU A 470 2.31 -8.90 -25.87
C LEU A 470 1.37 -9.95 -25.29
N MET A 471 0.55 -9.56 -24.30
CA MET A 471 -0.35 -10.49 -23.62
C MET A 471 -1.71 -10.65 -24.29
N ILE A 472 -1.98 -9.90 -25.36
CA ILE A 472 -3.25 -9.96 -26.10
C ILE A 472 -3.51 -11.37 -26.68
N ASP A 473 -2.45 -12.14 -26.93
CA ASP A 473 -2.54 -13.49 -27.48
C ASP A 473 -2.94 -14.55 -26.44
N TYR A 474 -2.83 -14.25 -25.14
CA TYR A 474 -3.37 -15.12 -24.10
C TYR A 474 -4.89 -14.97 -23.99
N GLU A 475 -5.55 -16.06 -23.60
CA GLU A 475 -6.96 -16.01 -23.25
C GLU A 475 -7.15 -15.14 -21.99
N GLU A 476 -7.91 -14.06 -22.17
CA GLU A 476 -8.27 -13.13 -21.11
C GLU A 476 -9.26 -13.79 -20.13
N VAL A 477 -9.27 -13.32 -18.88
CA VAL A 477 -10.26 -13.74 -17.89
C VAL A 477 -11.60 -13.06 -18.22
N PRO A 478 -12.69 -13.83 -18.41
CA PRO A 478 -14.01 -13.23 -18.56
C PRO A 478 -14.34 -12.34 -17.37
N SER A 479 -14.90 -11.16 -17.59
CA SER A 479 -15.33 -10.27 -16.50
C SER A 479 -16.38 -10.93 -15.60
N SER A 480 -17.03 -11.99 -16.08
CA SER A 480 -17.93 -12.83 -15.28
C SER A 480 -17.27 -13.46 -14.06
N TRP A 481 -16.00 -13.84 -14.14
CA TRP A 481 -15.30 -14.50 -13.03
C TRP A 481 -15.13 -13.54 -11.86
N TYR A 482 -14.68 -12.31 -12.13
CA TYR A 482 -14.57 -11.25 -11.12
C TYR A 482 -15.93 -10.85 -10.55
N PHE A 483 -16.96 -10.75 -11.40
CA PHE A 483 -18.32 -10.48 -10.93
C PHE A 483 -18.88 -11.61 -10.06
N MET A 484 -18.63 -12.88 -10.39
CA MET A 484 -19.05 -14.02 -9.55
C MET A 484 -18.36 -14.01 -8.19
N VAL A 485 -17.06 -13.70 -8.15
CA VAL A 485 -16.33 -13.52 -6.88
C VAL A 485 -16.94 -12.38 -6.07
N PHE A 486 -17.18 -11.22 -6.71
CA PHE A 486 -17.86 -10.09 -6.07
C PHE A 486 -19.24 -10.48 -5.52
N ALA A 487 -20.10 -11.07 -6.34
CA ALA A 487 -21.47 -11.43 -5.98
C ALA A 487 -21.51 -12.47 -4.85
N ALA A 488 -20.68 -13.51 -4.92
CA ALA A 488 -20.56 -14.51 -3.87
C ALA A 488 -20.10 -13.87 -2.55
N SER A 489 -19.04 -13.06 -2.58
CA SER A 489 -18.54 -12.36 -1.40
C SER A 489 -19.54 -11.37 -0.82
N TRP A 490 -20.28 -10.66 -1.67
CA TRP A 490 -21.30 -9.69 -1.27
C TRP A 490 -22.48 -10.37 -0.57
N ILE A 491 -22.98 -11.48 -1.13
CA ILE A 491 -24.06 -12.29 -0.54
C ILE A 491 -23.62 -12.91 0.79
N ILE A 492 -22.42 -13.50 0.83
CA ILE A 492 -21.88 -14.07 2.07
C ILE A 492 -21.75 -12.97 3.14
N GLY A 493 -21.27 -11.79 2.74
CA GLY A 493 -21.05 -10.68 3.66
C GLY A 493 -22.33 -10.18 4.31
N ILE A 494 -23.37 -9.91 3.52
CA ILE A 494 -24.66 -9.45 4.07
C ILE A 494 -25.28 -10.50 4.99
N VAL A 495 -25.24 -11.79 4.61
CA VAL A 495 -25.77 -12.88 5.45
C VAL A 495 -25.01 -12.98 6.78
N CYS A 496 -23.67 -12.95 6.75
CA CYS A 496 -22.83 -13.00 7.95
C CYS A 496 -23.10 -11.83 8.89
N LEU A 497 -23.22 -10.60 8.36
CA LEU A 497 -23.51 -9.41 9.17
C LEU A 497 -24.81 -9.55 9.99
N TYR A 498 -25.86 -10.13 9.39
CA TYR A 498 -27.13 -10.37 10.06
C TYR A 498 -27.07 -11.53 11.06
N VAL A 499 -26.39 -12.63 10.72
CA VAL A 499 -26.20 -13.77 11.63
C VAL A 499 -25.40 -13.36 12.87
N MET A 500 -24.43 -12.47 12.70
CA MET A 500 -23.54 -11.99 13.77
C MET A 500 -24.12 -10.84 14.59
N LYS A 501 -25.31 -10.33 14.22
CA LYS A 501 -25.94 -9.16 14.85
C LYS A 501 -24.97 -7.96 14.94
N SER A 502 -24.25 -7.67 13.86
CA SER A 502 -23.20 -6.64 13.80
C SER A 502 -23.67 -5.19 14.01
N THR A 503 -24.97 -4.96 14.26
CA THR A 503 -25.66 -3.66 14.34
C THR A 503 -25.65 -2.83 13.04
N LEU A 504 -24.91 -3.27 12.01
CA LEU A 504 -24.84 -2.65 10.68
C LEU A 504 -26.12 -2.95 9.87
N PRO A 505 -26.93 -1.93 9.50
CA PRO A 505 -28.09 -2.13 8.66
C PRO A 505 -27.71 -2.50 7.21
N TRP A 506 -28.60 -3.23 6.51
CA TRP A 506 -28.42 -3.63 5.10
C TRP A 506 -28.09 -2.46 4.16
N TRP A 507 -28.71 -1.29 4.38
CA TRP A 507 -28.46 -0.11 3.55
C TRP A 507 -27.05 0.46 3.78
N GLY A 508 -26.50 0.33 5.00
CA GLY A 508 -25.13 0.72 5.31
C GLY A 508 -24.11 -0.13 4.57
N PHE A 509 -24.38 -1.44 4.44
CA PHE A 509 -23.56 -2.35 3.64
C PHE A 509 -23.59 -2.03 2.14
N ILE A 510 -24.75 -1.63 1.61
CA ILE A 510 -24.86 -1.16 0.22
C ILE A 510 -24.01 0.09 0.00
N ILE A 511 -24.11 1.08 0.90
CA ILE A 511 -23.31 2.31 0.79
C ILE A 511 -21.82 2.02 0.93
N ALA A 512 -21.41 1.11 1.82
CA ALA A 512 -20.03 0.65 1.93
C ALA A 512 -19.52 0.11 0.58
N THR A 513 -20.33 -0.71 -0.09
CA THR A 513 -19.99 -1.28 -1.41
C THR A 513 -19.87 -0.19 -2.49
N VAL A 514 -20.77 0.82 -2.47
CA VAL A 514 -20.72 1.96 -3.39
C VAL A 514 -19.46 2.80 -3.15
N PHE A 515 -19.12 3.08 -1.90
CA PHE A 515 -17.88 3.79 -1.55
C PHE A 515 -16.65 3.02 -1.97
N LEU A 516 -16.61 1.71 -1.74
CA LEU A 516 -15.53 0.85 -2.22
C LEU A 516 -15.33 1.02 -3.73
N PHE A 517 -16.40 0.97 -4.52
CA PHE A 517 -16.33 1.16 -5.97
C PHE A 517 -15.83 2.58 -6.35
N VAL A 518 -16.42 3.63 -5.78
CA VAL A 518 -16.07 5.02 -6.13
C VAL A 518 -14.63 5.35 -5.74
N PHE A 519 -14.21 4.96 -4.54
CA PHE A 519 -12.87 5.27 -4.03
C PHE A 519 -11.78 4.44 -4.73
N MET A 520 -12.09 3.22 -5.20
CA MET A 520 -11.15 2.41 -5.99
C MET A 520 -10.68 3.14 -7.25
N VAL A 521 -11.58 3.87 -7.93
CA VAL A 521 -11.24 4.60 -9.16
C VAL A 521 -10.20 5.70 -8.89
N PHE A 522 -10.38 6.49 -7.83
CA PHE A 522 -9.49 7.62 -7.53
C PHE A 522 -8.20 7.17 -6.84
N PHE A 523 -8.33 6.44 -5.74
CA PHE A 523 -7.20 6.07 -4.91
C PHE A 523 -6.40 4.92 -5.54
N GLY A 524 -7.05 4.02 -6.27
CA GLY A 524 -6.36 2.99 -7.05
C GLY A 524 -5.52 3.59 -8.17
N ALA A 525 -6.05 4.60 -8.89
CA ALA A 525 -5.29 5.32 -9.92
C ALA A 525 -4.13 6.13 -9.32
N GLN A 526 -4.36 6.86 -8.23
CA GLN A 526 -3.29 7.58 -7.51
C GLN A 526 -2.17 6.62 -7.10
N TYR A 527 -2.51 5.48 -6.52
CA TYR A 527 -1.54 4.46 -6.10
C TYR A 527 -0.75 3.90 -7.29
N ALA A 528 -1.42 3.60 -8.40
CA ALA A 528 -0.81 3.09 -9.62
C ALA A 528 0.18 4.07 -10.27
N ILE A 529 -0.17 5.37 -10.31
CA ILE A 529 0.64 6.42 -10.96
C ILE A 529 1.80 6.85 -10.06
N THR A 530 1.51 7.17 -8.80
CA THR A 530 2.45 7.85 -7.90
C THR A 530 3.23 6.90 -7.00
N GLY A 531 2.77 5.64 -6.85
CA GLY A 531 3.29 4.69 -5.87
C GLY A 531 2.86 4.97 -4.43
N PHE A 532 2.19 6.09 -4.17
CA PHE A 532 1.73 6.51 -2.84
C PHE A 532 0.39 5.86 -2.48
N SER A 533 0.34 5.18 -1.34
CA SER A 533 -0.87 4.55 -0.79
C SER A 533 -1.46 5.41 0.32
N TYR A 534 -2.77 5.62 0.29
CA TYR A 534 -3.48 6.48 1.23
C TYR A 534 -4.09 5.66 2.37
N ASN A 535 -3.90 6.07 3.63
CA ASN A 535 -4.67 5.50 4.74
C ASN A 535 -6.08 6.13 4.79
N LEU A 536 -7.09 5.36 4.39
CA LEU A 536 -8.49 5.79 4.31
C LEU A 536 -9.35 5.27 5.47
N GLN A 537 -8.77 4.52 6.41
CA GLN A 537 -9.51 3.91 7.52
C GLN A 537 -10.24 4.94 8.39
N PRO A 538 -9.60 6.03 8.89
CA PRO A 538 -10.30 7.03 9.70
C PRO A 538 -11.44 7.73 8.95
N ILE A 539 -11.31 7.84 7.63
CA ILE A 539 -12.29 8.51 6.77
C ILE A 539 -13.54 7.66 6.63
N PHE A 540 -13.39 6.35 6.40
CA PHE A 540 -14.54 5.45 6.35
C PHE A 540 -15.21 5.31 7.72
N GLN A 541 -14.43 5.29 8.80
CA GLN A 541 -14.99 5.31 10.15
C GLN A 541 -15.75 6.61 10.44
N MET A 542 -15.24 7.75 9.98
CA MET A 542 -15.97 9.02 10.08
C MET A 542 -17.30 8.97 9.32
N LEU A 543 -17.27 8.57 8.05
CA LEU A 543 -18.49 8.50 7.21
C LEU A 543 -19.51 7.58 7.86
N ALA A 544 -19.08 6.42 8.37
CA ALA A 544 -19.93 5.50 9.13
C ALA A 544 -20.50 6.15 10.40
N GLY A 545 -19.68 6.88 11.16
CA GLY A 545 -20.09 7.54 12.40
C GLY A 545 -21.15 8.63 12.19
N TYR A 546 -21.06 9.41 11.12
CA TYR A 546 -22.09 10.38 10.75
C TYR A 546 -23.37 9.75 10.20
N MET A 547 -23.25 8.65 9.46
CA MET A 547 -24.40 7.94 8.90
C MET A 547 -25.14 7.10 9.94
N MET A 548 -24.42 6.54 10.91
CA MET A 548 -24.91 5.60 11.92
C MET A 548 -24.39 5.99 13.30
N PRO A 549 -24.85 7.12 13.86
CA PRO A 549 -24.33 7.63 15.12
C PRO A 549 -24.60 6.67 16.28
N GLY A 550 -23.65 6.60 17.22
CA GLY A 550 -23.75 5.79 18.43
C GLY A 550 -23.59 4.28 18.23
N ARG A 551 -23.12 3.80 17.06
CA ARG A 551 -22.95 2.37 16.75
C ARG A 551 -21.50 2.02 16.38
N PRO A 552 -20.59 1.86 17.37
CA PRO A 552 -19.18 1.57 17.09
C PRO A 552 -18.98 0.21 16.41
N LEU A 553 -19.74 -0.82 16.77
CA LEU A 553 -19.64 -2.12 16.11
C LEU A 553 -20.04 -2.06 14.63
N ALA A 554 -21.13 -1.35 14.29
CA ALA A 554 -21.52 -1.11 12.91
C ALA A 554 -20.44 -0.35 12.13
N ASN A 555 -19.78 0.60 12.79
CA ASN A 555 -18.68 1.39 12.22
C ASN A 555 -17.48 0.51 11.82
N MET A 556 -17.08 -0.42 12.69
CA MET A 556 -15.98 -1.36 12.40
C MET A 556 -16.28 -2.22 11.17
N TYR A 557 -17.47 -2.83 11.14
CA TYR A 557 -17.86 -3.69 10.02
C TYR A 557 -18.08 -2.91 8.72
N PHE A 558 -18.58 -1.67 8.79
CA PHE A 558 -18.61 -0.78 7.63
C PHE A 558 -17.20 -0.55 7.09
N THR A 559 -16.23 -0.29 7.98
CA THR A 559 -14.83 -0.09 7.64
C THR A 559 -14.17 -1.35 7.07
N THR A 560 -14.52 -2.54 7.58
CA THR A 560 -14.09 -3.81 7.01
C THR A 560 -14.56 -3.95 5.55
N TYR A 561 -15.76 -3.52 5.20
CA TYR A 561 -16.27 -3.63 3.83
C TYR A 561 -15.89 -2.47 2.90
N THR A 562 -15.39 -1.36 3.44
CA THR A 562 -14.84 -0.25 2.66
C THR A 562 -13.31 -0.31 2.60
N TYR A 563 -12.63 -0.02 3.69
CA TYR A 563 -11.17 0.10 3.75
C TYR A 563 -10.47 -1.21 3.42
N ASN A 564 -10.85 -2.33 4.05
CA ASN A 564 -10.19 -3.62 3.76
C ASN A 564 -10.41 -4.02 2.29
N GLY A 565 -11.65 -3.93 1.80
CA GLY A 565 -11.95 -4.21 0.39
C GLY A 565 -11.14 -3.33 -0.55
N LEU A 566 -10.91 -2.07 -0.20
CA LEU A 566 -10.15 -1.13 -1.01
C LEU A 566 -8.66 -1.49 -1.02
N SER A 567 -8.07 -1.72 0.15
CA SER A 567 -6.68 -2.15 0.30
C SER A 567 -6.42 -3.48 -0.43
N GLN A 568 -7.31 -4.46 -0.28
CA GLN A 568 -7.22 -5.75 -0.97
C GLN A 568 -7.37 -5.62 -2.49
N GLY A 569 -8.28 -4.76 -2.95
CA GLY A 569 -8.40 -4.48 -4.38
C GLY A 569 -7.16 -3.80 -4.96
N MET A 570 -6.53 -2.86 -4.24
CA MET A 570 -5.27 -2.25 -4.66
C MET A 570 -4.12 -3.26 -4.74
N LEU A 571 -4.04 -4.20 -3.80
CA LEU A 571 -3.08 -5.31 -3.82
C LEU A 571 -3.30 -6.22 -5.04
N LEU A 572 -4.56 -6.55 -5.36
CA LEU A 572 -4.89 -7.30 -6.58
C LEU A 572 -4.39 -6.57 -7.83
N LEU A 573 -4.67 -5.27 -7.95
CA LEU A 573 -4.27 -4.49 -9.13
C LEU A 573 -2.75 -4.41 -9.28
N ARG A 574 -2.04 -4.20 -8.17
CA ARG A 574 -0.57 -4.26 -8.12
C ARG A 574 -0.08 -5.61 -8.64
N ASP A 575 -0.65 -6.70 -8.15
CA ASP A 575 -0.25 -8.06 -8.52
C ASP A 575 -0.62 -8.40 -9.98
N LEU A 576 -1.75 -7.88 -10.50
CA LEU A 576 -2.10 -7.97 -11.92
C LEU A 576 -1.07 -7.25 -12.80
N LYS A 577 -0.60 -6.07 -12.39
CA LYS A 577 0.47 -5.36 -13.10
C LYS A 577 1.79 -6.14 -13.06
N LEU A 578 2.15 -6.71 -11.91
CA LEU A 578 3.34 -7.54 -11.78
C LEU A 578 3.27 -8.77 -12.70
N ALA A 579 2.10 -9.42 -12.76
CA ALA A 579 1.85 -10.52 -13.68
C ALA A 579 1.98 -10.08 -15.14
N GLN A 580 1.49 -8.88 -15.47
CA GLN A 580 1.61 -8.31 -16.81
C GLN A 580 3.06 -8.08 -17.22
N GLN A 581 3.84 -7.46 -16.33
CA GLN A 581 5.27 -7.21 -16.55
C GLN A 581 6.10 -8.50 -16.68
N ASN A 582 5.63 -9.61 -16.12
CA ASN A 582 6.27 -10.93 -16.19
C ASN A 582 5.59 -11.91 -17.17
N LYS A 583 4.59 -11.43 -17.94
CA LYS A 583 3.94 -12.16 -19.05
C LYS A 583 3.29 -13.46 -18.59
N LEU A 584 2.73 -13.45 -17.37
CA LEU A 584 1.94 -14.56 -16.86
C LEU A 584 0.52 -14.49 -17.44
N SER A 585 0.01 -15.58 -18.00
CA SER A 585 -1.33 -15.63 -18.58
C SER A 585 -2.42 -15.13 -17.60
N PRO A 586 -3.39 -14.30 -18.02
CA PRO A 586 -4.40 -13.72 -17.13
C PRO A 586 -5.18 -14.76 -16.29
N LYS A 587 -5.50 -15.92 -16.89
CA LYS A 587 -6.19 -17.01 -16.18
C LYS A 587 -5.36 -17.60 -15.04
N ALA A 588 -4.06 -17.80 -15.26
CA ALA A 588 -3.16 -18.26 -14.21
C ALA A 588 -3.12 -17.23 -13.07
N THR A 589 -2.95 -15.95 -13.41
CA THR A 589 -2.93 -14.85 -12.44
C THR A 589 -4.18 -14.84 -11.56
N PHE A 590 -5.38 -14.88 -12.16
CA PHE A 590 -6.64 -14.92 -11.42
C PHE A 590 -6.71 -16.10 -10.43
N VAL A 591 -6.43 -17.32 -10.90
CA VAL A 591 -6.52 -18.52 -10.07
C VAL A 591 -5.51 -18.47 -8.93
N THR A 592 -4.27 -18.06 -9.20
CA THR A 592 -3.23 -17.96 -8.16
C THR A 592 -3.59 -16.95 -7.08
N GLN A 593 -4.13 -15.79 -7.47
CA GLN A 593 -4.54 -14.75 -6.53
C GLN A 593 -5.74 -15.19 -5.68
N VAL A 594 -6.75 -15.81 -6.29
CA VAL A 594 -7.94 -16.30 -5.56
C VAL A 594 -7.56 -17.39 -4.56
N ILE A 595 -6.72 -18.35 -4.96
CA ILE A 595 -6.23 -19.41 -4.07
C ILE A 595 -5.42 -18.83 -2.90
N GLY A 596 -4.49 -17.92 -3.21
CA GLY A 596 -3.69 -17.23 -2.19
C GLY A 596 -4.56 -16.46 -1.20
N CYS A 597 -5.53 -15.69 -1.69
CA CYS A 597 -6.47 -14.93 -0.87
C CYS A 597 -7.31 -15.82 0.06
N ILE A 598 -7.85 -16.94 -0.46
CA ILE A 598 -8.61 -17.90 0.36
C ILE A 598 -7.71 -18.51 1.44
N MET A 599 -6.50 -18.95 1.07
CA MET A 599 -5.56 -19.54 2.03
C MET A 599 -5.16 -18.54 3.12
N GLY A 600 -4.84 -17.30 2.73
CA GLY A 600 -4.50 -16.23 3.64
C GLY A 600 -5.64 -15.91 4.60
N ALA A 601 -6.86 -15.70 4.09
CA ALA A 601 -8.05 -15.44 4.89
C ALA A 601 -8.31 -16.53 5.96
N LEU A 602 -8.18 -17.80 5.58
CA LEU A 602 -8.37 -18.92 6.52
C LEU A 602 -7.30 -18.92 7.63
N LEU A 603 -6.04 -18.74 7.26
CA LEU A 603 -4.93 -18.81 8.22
C LEU A 603 -4.85 -17.57 9.11
N ASN A 604 -5.12 -16.38 8.58
CA ASN A 604 -5.27 -15.15 9.36
C ASN A 604 -6.35 -15.34 10.45
N TYR A 605 -7.51 -15.91 10.09
CA TYR A 605 -8.57 -16.19 11.06
C TYR A 605 -8.13 -17.19 12.15
N VAL A 606 -7.48 -18.31 11.76
CA VAL A 606 -6.99 -19.34 12.70
C VAL A 606 -5.93 -18.78 13.65
N MET A 607 -5.02 -17.95 13.14
CA MET A 607 -3.98 -17.32 13.95
C MET A 607 -4.58 -16.29 14.90
N MET A 608 -5.47 -15.42 14.43
CA MET A 608 -6.15 -14.45 15.29
C MET A 608 -6.90 -15.12 16.45
N ILE A 609 -7.71 -16.15 16.19
CA ILE A 609 -8.48 -16.79 17.27
C ILE A 609 -7.55 -17.42 18.30
N THR A 610 -6.43 -17.99 17.86
CA THR A 610 -5.45 -18.63 18.74
C THR A 610 -4.69 -17.58 19.58
N ILE A 611 -4.28 -16.47 18.98
CA ILE A 611 -3.57 -15.38 19.69
C ILE A 611 -4.52 -14.73 20.72
N VAL A 612 -5.72 -14.34 20.30
CA VAL A 612 -6.70 -13.67 21.18
C VAL A 612 -7.13 -14.58 22.33
N GLN A 613 -7.31 -15.88 22.11
CA GLN A 613 -7.65 -16.82 23.19
C GLN A 613 -6.53 -16.98 24.23
N ASN A 614 -5.28 -16.94 23.79
CA ASN A 614 -4.12 -17.18 24.66
C ASN A 614 -3.58 -15.90 25.32
N GLN A 615 -3.76 -14.74 24.71
CA GLN A 615 -3.13 -13.47 25.11
C GLN A 615 -4.14 -12.35 25.44
N ALA A 616 -5.42 -12.66 25.63
CA ALA A 616 -6.49 -11.67 25.82
C ALA A 616 -6.13 -10.57 26.84
N THR A 617 -5.64 -10.94 28.03
CA THR A 617 -5.32 -9.99 29.10
C THR A 617 -4.19 -9.03 28.76
N ILE A 618 -3.29 -9.41 27.84
CA ILE A 618 -2.18 -8.57 27.39
C ILE A 618 -2.67 -7.62 26.28
N LEU A 619 -3.53 -8.13 25.40
CA LEU A 619 -4.06 -7.38 24.25
C LEU A 619 -5.08 -6.29 24.63
N GLU A 620 -5.57 -6.28 25.87
CA GLU A 620 -6.40 -5.19 26.39
C GLU A 620 -5.61 -3.89 26.64
N SER A 621 -4.27 -3.97 26.76
CA SER A 621 -3.36 -2.84 26.96
C SER A 621 -2.61 -2.46 25.68
N ALA A 622 -2.54 -1.16 25.37
CA ALA A 622 -1.70 -0.64 24.29
C ALA A 622 -0.21 -0.92 24.50
N GLU A 623 0.29 -0.80 25.73
CA GLU A 623 1.70 -1.06 26.05
C GLU A 623 2.01 -2.57 25.89
N GLY A 624 1.09 -3.42 26.35
CA GLY A 624 1.22 -4.88 26.29
C GLY A 624 2.52 -5.39 26.95
N THR A 625 3.30 -6.15 26.20
CA THR A 625 4.63 -6.66 26.55
C THR A 625 5.59 -6.48 25.38
N ASN A 626 6.88 -6.74 25.57
CA ASN A 626 7.87 -6.77 24.48
C ASN A 626 7.55 -7.78 23.36
N ILE A 627 6.57 -8.67 23.55
CA ILE A 627 6.22 -9.76 22.63
C ILE A 627 4.83 -9.57 22.02
N TRP A 628 3.86 -9.03 22.75
CA TRP A 628 2.47 -8.86 22.30
C TRP A 628 1.94 -7.50 22.73
N SER A 629 1.22 -6.81 21.86
CA SER A 629 0.63 -5.50 22.15
C SER A 629 -0.79 -5.39 21.57
N GLY A 630 -1.67 -4.74 22.33
CA GLY A 630 -3.01 -4.38 21.90
C GLY A 630 -3.10 -3.08 21.10
N ALA A 631 -1.98 -2.40 20.82
CA ALA A 631 -1.97 -1.04 20.29
C ALA A 631 -2.81 -0.85 19.02
N GLN A 632 -2.69 -1.76 18.03
CA GLN A 632 -3.46 -1.68 16.77
C GLN A 632 -4.97 -1.88 17.01
N ILE A 633 -5.32 -2.94 17.74
CA ILE A 633 -6.70 -3.28 18.11
C ILE A 633 -7.35 -2.12 18.88
N GLN A 634 -6.61 -1.55 19.83
CA GLN A 634 -7.08 -0.43 20.63
C GLN A 634 -7.22 0.82 19.77
N GLN A 635 -6.28 1.13 18.88
CA GLN A 635 -6.41 2.24 17.93
C GLN A 635 -7.69 2.12 17.11
N PHE A 636 -7.98 0.92 16.56
CA PHE A 636 -9.16 0.70 15.76
C PHE A 636 -10.45 0.83 16.57
N ASN A 637 -10.47 0.33 17.81
CA ASN A 637 -11.59 0.52 18.74
C ASN A 637 -11.80 1.98 19.12
N THR A 638 -10.74 2.64 19.57
CA THR A 638 -10.70 4.05 19.96
C THR A 638 -11.24 4.93 18.83
N LEU A 639 -10.80 4.73 17.59
CA LEU A 639 -11.32 5.48 16.45
C LEU A 639 -12.80 5.21 16.19
N ALA A 640 -13.23 3.95 16.20
CA ALA A 640 -14.63 3.59 15.98
C ALA A 640 -15.55 4.22 17.03
N ILE A 641 -15.11 4.29 18.29
CA ILE A 641 -15.81 4.94 19.38
C ILE A 641 -15.83 6.46 19.21
N ALA A 642 -14.68 7.09 18.95
CA ALA A 642 -14.58 8.53 18.75
C ALA A 642 -15.49 9.01 17.60
N TRP A 643 -15.54 8.29 16.49
CA TRP A 643 -16.42 8.61 15.37
C TRP A 643 -17.90 8.29 15.65
N SER A 644 -18.21 7.36 16.54
CA SER A 644 -19.59 7.09 16.95
C SER A 644 -20.22 8.24 17.74
N ILE A 645 -19.40 9.11 18.34
CA ILE A 645 -19.80 10.37 18.99
C ILE A 645 -19.40 11.61 18.18
N ALA A 646 -19.19 11.46 16.88
CA ALA A 646 -18.69 12.53 16.01
C ALA A 646 -19.44 13.87 16.10
N PRO A 647 -20.79 13.92 16.23
CA PRO A 647 -21.49 15.19 16.39
C PRO A 647 -21.03 16.03 17.58
N LYS A 648 -20.59 15.39 18.67
CA LYS A 648 -20.12 16.07 19.89
C LYS A 648 -18.66 16.49 19.82
N MET A 649 -17.85 15.84 18.97
CA MET A 649 -16.41 16.06 18.89
C MET A 649 -15.97 16.87 17.66
N PHE A 650 -16.48 16.53 16.47
CA PHE A 650 -15.92 16.95 15.18
C PHE A 650 -16.83 17.85 14.34
N SER A 651 -18.12 17.97 14.68
CA SER A 651 -19.05 18.83 13.95
C SER A 651 -18.78 20.33 14.15
N VAL A 652 -19.32 21.16 13.26
CA VAL A 652 -19.20 22.62 13.36
C VAL A 652 -19.76 23.11 14.69
N GLY A 653 -18.98 23.90 15.43
CA GLY A 653 -19.30 24.33 16.80
C GLY A 653 -18.80 23.40 17.91
N ALA A 654 -18.31 22.19 17.58
CA ALA A 654 -17.64 21.31 18.53
C ALA A 654 -16.13 21.60 18.63
N ARG A 655 -15.47 20.97 19.61
CA ARG A 655 -14.04 21.19 19.93
C ARG A 655 -13.12 21.03 18.71
N TYR A 656 -13.30 19.96 17.94
CA TYR A 656 -12.48 19.59 16.80
C TYR A 656 -13.17 19.87 15.46
N GLN A 657 -13.94 20.97 15.37
CA GLN A 657 -14.64 21.37 14.14
C GLN A 657 -13.75 21.44 12.89
N TRP A 658 -12.46 21.75 13.05
CA TRP A 658 -11.53 21.82 11.92
C TRP A 658 -11.33 20.48 11.21
N VAL A 659 -11.56 19.36 11.89
CA VAL A 659 -11.50 18.02 11.29
C VAL A 659 -12.53 17.88 10.17
N THR A 660 -13.73 18.43 10.34
CA THR A 660 -14.77 18.41 9.28
C THR A 660 -14.60 19.55 8.27
N LEU A 661 -14.21 20.74 8.72
CA LEU A 661 -13.99 21.88 7.82
C LEU A 661 -12.82 21.68 6.85
N ALA A 662 -11.85 20.82 7.20
CA ALA A 662 -10.69 20.49 6.38
C ALA A 662 -11.05 19.95 4.99
N TYR A 663 -12.21 19.31 4.83
CA TYR A 663 -12.68 18.85 3.52
C TYR A 663 -12.82 19.98 2.51
N LEU A 664 -13.31 21.15 2.94
CA LEU A 664 -13.43 22.34 2.09
C LEU A 664 -12.06 22.85 1.67
N ILE A 665 -11.09 22.85 2.61
CA ILE A 665 -9.70 23.22 2.32
C ILE A 665 -9.13 22.29 1.25
N GLY A 666 -9.36 20.99 1.40
CA GLY A 666 -8.91 19.99 0.43
C GLY A 666 -9.50 20.17 -0.98
N PHE A 667 -10.78 20.53 -1.11
CA PHE A 667 -11.37 20.83 -2.43
C PHE A 667 -10.72 22.05 -3.10
N LEU A 668 -10.35 23.05 -2.31
CA LEU A 668 -9.81 24.31 -2.81
C LEU A 668 -8.29 24.24 -3.04
N ALA A 669 -7.56 23.43 -2.27
CA ALA A 669 -6.09 23.43 -2.26
C ALA A 669 -5.44 23.15 -3.63
N PRO A 670 -5.93 22.22 -4.48
CA PRO A 670 -5.32 21.99 -5.80
C PRO A 670 -5.60 23.10 -6.82
N LEU A 671 -6.67 23.88 -6.66
CA LEU A 671 -7.14 24.83 -7.68
C LEU A 671 -6.12 25.94 -8.00
N PRO A 672 -5.48 26.61 -7.01
CA PRO A 672 -4.46 27.61 -7.29
C PRO A 672 -3.29 27.04 -8.11
N PHE A 673 -2.79 25.86 -7.77
CA PHE A 673 -1.69 25.21 -8.47
C PHE A 673 -2.07 24.84 -9.91
N TYR A 674 -3.32 24.41 -10.11
CA TYR A 674 -3.84 24.14 -11.43
C TYR A 674 -3.89 25.40 -12.30
N PHE A 675 -4.50 26.48 -11.79
CA PHE A 675 -4.56 27.74 -12.52
C PHE A 675 -3.17 28.31 -12.81
N MET A 676 -2.25 28.25 -11.84
CA MET A 676 -0.87 28.69 -12.04
C MET A 676 -0.14 27.84 -13.10
N SER A 677 -0.38 26.52 -13.15
CA SER A 677 0.19 25.66 -14.20
C SER A 677 -0.32 26.02 -15.60
N ARG A 678 -1.55 26.54 -15.71
CA ARG A 678 -2.15 27.00 -16.97
C ARG A 678 -1.68 28.40 -17.38
N PHE A 679 -1.55 29.32 -16.41
CA PHE A 679 -1.06 30.67 -16.68
C PHE A 679 0.45 30.73 -16.92
N PHE A 680 1.23 29.87 -16.26
CA PHE A 680 2.68 29.81 -16.36
C PHE A 680 3.17 28.44 -16.87
N PRO A 681 2.83 28.03 -18.11
CA PRO A 681 3.17 26.70 -18.63
C PRO A 681 4.68 26.45 -18.76
N ARG A 682 5.50 27.51 -18.82
CA ARG A 682 6.97 27.39 -18.81
C ARG A 682 7.52 26.97 -17.45
N GLN A 683 6.80 27.21 -16.35
CA GLN A 683 7.23 26.89 -14.99
C GLN A 683 6.69 25.51 -14.58
N ARG A 684 7.50 24.46 -14.77
CA ARG A 684 7.12 23.08 -14.45
C ARG A 684 6.81 22.80 -12.97
N ILE A 685 7.15 23.71 -12.06
CA ILE A 685 6.93 23.53 -10.61
C ILE A 685 5.44 23.41 -10.26
N TRP A 686 4.56 24.16 -10.92
CA TRP A 686 3.13 24.19 -10.62
C TRP A 686 2.42 22.89 -11.00
N SER A 687 2.87 22.22 -12.05
CA SER A 687 2.40 20.88 -12.44
C SER A 687 3.08 19.75 -11.64
N TYR A 688 4.20 20.04 -10.98
CA TYR A 688 4.97 19.06 -10.21
C TYR A 688 4.44 18.90 -8.79
N LEU A 689 3.89 19.96 -8.21
CA LEU A 689 3.31 19.94 -6.87
C LEU A 689 1.97 19.18 -6.87
N ASN A 690 1.92 18.12 -6.07
CA ASN A 690 0.71 17.35 -5.79
C ASN A 690 0.26 17.66 -4.35
N THR A 691 -0.72 18.56 -4.25
CA THR A 691 -1.27 18.99 -2.97
C THR A 691 -1.93 17.86 -2.18
N SER A 692 -2.40 16.80 -2.82
CA SER A 692 -3.04 15.70 -2.08
C SER A 692 -2.03 14.90 -1.25
N ILE A 693 -0.86 14.65 -1.82
CA ILE A 693 0.27 14.00 -1.14
C ILE A 693 0.80 14.93 -0.06
N ILE A 694 1.05 16.20 -0.38
CA ILE A 694 1.54 17.20 0.60
C ILE A 694 0.61 17.26 1.80
N LEU A 695 -0.70 17.43 1.56
CA LEU A 695 -1.69 17.57 2.62
C LEU A 695 -1.72 16.33 3.51
N TRP A 696 -1.68 15.12 2.96
CA TRP A 696 -1.66 13.92 3.80
C TRP A 696 -0.41 13.85 4.70
N TYR A 697 0.78 14.07 4.12
CA TYR A 697 2.05 14.02 4.85
C TYR A 697 2.22 15.13 5.90
N LEU A 698 1.40 16.18 5.90
CA LEU A 698 1.36 17.20 6.98
C LEU A 698 0.92 16.62 8.33
N GLY A 699 0.30 15.43 8.36
CA GLY A 699 -0.15 14.81 9.60
C GLY A 699 0.35 13.40 9.81
N GLU A 700 1.22 12.87 8.96
CA GLU A 700 1.68 11.47 9.04
C GLU A 700 2.42 11.16 10.35
N LEU A 701 3.12 12.16 10.92
CA LEU A 701 3.90 12.04 12.16
C LEU A 701 3.03 12.16 13.41
N PHE A 702 2.05 11.25 13.56
CA PHE A 702 1.18 11.21 14.73
C PHE A 702 1.43 10.01 15.65
N VAL A 703 2.16 9.00 15.16
CA VAL A 703 2.46 7.76 15.87
C VAL A 703 3.75 7.15 15.34
N GLY A 704 4.37 6.26 16.12
CA GLY A 704 5.34 5.29 15.64
C GLY A 704 6.79 5.76 15.73
N LEU A 705 7.67 5.02 15.05
CA LEU A 705 9.11 5.28 14.97
C LEU A 705 9.40 6.21 13.79
N ASN A 706 9.91 7.40 14.06
CA ASN A 706 10.09 8.45 13.04
C ASN A 706 11.55 8.75 12.70
N ALA A 707 12.52 8.08 13.33
CA ALA A 707 13.94 8.37 13.14
C ALA A 707 14.47 8.10 11.72
N SER A 708 13.82 7.22 10.93
CA SER A 708 14.33 6.82 9.61
C SER A 708 14.00 7.80 8.47
N ILE A 709 13.16 8.80 8.72
CA ILE A 709 12.60 9.66 7.68
C ILE A 709 13.67 10.51 6.98
N THR A 710 14.64 11.05 7.72
CA THR A 710 15.71 11.85 7.11
C THR A 710 16.57 10.98 6.19
N SER A 711 16.96 9.79 6.64
CA SER A 711 17.73 8.82 5.84
C SER A 711 16.96 8.39 4.58
N TYR A 712 15.66 8.16 4.71
CA TYR A 712 14.77 7.85 3.58
C TYR A 712 14.86 8.91 2.47
N TYR A 713 14.73 10.21 2.83
CA TYR A 713 14.80 11.28 1.84
C TYR A 713 16.21 11.52 1.28
N ILE A 714 17.27 11.31 2.08
CA ILE A 714 18.66 11.38 1.58
C ILE A 714 18.91 10.31 0.52
N LEU A 715 18.53 9.06 0.80
CA LEU A 715 18.70 7.95 -0.13
C LEU A 715 17.80 8.10 -1.36
N GLY A 716 16.58 8.62 -1.18
CA GLY A 716 15.68 8.97 -2.27
C GLY A 716 16.25 10.06 -3.17
N ALA A 717 16.82 11.14 -2.60
CA ALA A 717 17.49 12.18 -3.36
C ALA A 717 18.72 11.62 -4.11
N PHE A 718 19.49 10.72 -3.51
CA PHE A 718 20.59 10.07 -4.18
C PHE A 718 20.13 9.20 -5.36
N GLY A 719 19.16 8.30 -5.14
CA GLY A 719 18.67 7.36 -6.17
C GLY A 719 17.87 8.05 -7.27
N GLN A 720 16.86 8.83 -6.89
CA GLN A 720 15.86 9.36 -7.81
C GLN A 720 16.21 10.73 -8.39
N PHE A 721 17.02 11.54 -7.70
CA PHE A 721 17.48 12.82 -8.23
C PHE A 721 18.89 12.71 -8.82
N TYR A 722 19.88 12.28 -8.04
CA TYR A 722 21.27 12.27 -8.50
C TYR A 722 21.55 11.18 -9.55
N LEU A 723 21.32 9.91 -9.23
CA LEU A 723 21.60 8.80 -10.17
C LEU A 723 20.75 8.93 -11.43
N ARG A 724 19.44 9.17 -11.30
CA ARG A 724 18.54 9.30 -12.45
C ARG A 724 18.90 10.45 -13.38
N ARG A 725 19.34 11.61 -12.85
CA ARG A 725 19.65 12.80 -13.66
C ARG A 725 21.06 12.81 -14.23
N TYR A 726 22.06 12.44 -13.44
CA TYR A 726 23.46 12.57 -13.81
C TYR A 726 24.09 11.27 -14.31
N ARG A 727 23.51 10.10 -13.97
CA ARG A 727 24.00 8.77 -14.36
C ARG A 727 22.84 7.83 -14.74
N PRO A 728 22.00 8.19 -15.74
CA PRO A 728 20.78 7.44 -16.06
C PRO A 728 21.04 5.97 -16.43
N GLN A 729 22.16 5.66 -17.09
CA GLN A 729 22.56 4.29 -17.40
C GLN A 729 22.80 3.43 -16.14
N TRP A 730 23.38 4.03 -15.10
CA TRP A 730 23.61 3.35 -13.82
C TRP A 730 22.31 3.19 -13.05
N PHE A 731 21.42 4.18 -13.13
CA PHE A 731 20.10 4.09 -12.52
C PHE A 731 19.33 2.87 -13.06
N VAL A 732 19.20 2.75 -14.39
CA VAL A 732 18.51 1.61 -15.02
C VAL A 732 19.19 0.29 -14.72
N LYS A 733 20.52 0.25 -14.75
CA LYS A 733 21.29 -1.00 -14.56
C LYS A 733 21.27 -1.49 -13.11
N TRP A 734 21.33 -0.59 -12.13
CA TRP A 734 21.65 -0.95 -10.74
C TRP A 734 20.62 -0.53 -9.70
N ASN A 735 19.89 0.57 -9.87
CA ASN A 735 19.08 1.15 -8.79
C ASN A 735 17.98 0.21 -8.29
N TYR A 736 17.16 -0.34 -9.19
CA TYR A 736 16.09 -1.28 -8.83
C TYR A 736 16.63 -2.62 -8.31
N LEU A 737 17.78 -3.07 -8.85
CA LEU A 737 18.44 -4.29 -8.40
C LEU A 737 19.02 -4.13 -6.98
N MET A 738 19.60 -2.96 -6.67
CA MET A 738 20.09 -2.64 -5.33
C MET A 738 18.94 -2.55 -4.33
N SER A 739 17.84 -1.88 -4.67
CA SER A 739 16.63 -1.88 -3.82
C SER A 739 16.18 -3.29 -3.49
N ALA A 740 16.10 -4.15 -4.50
CA ALA A 740 15.67 -5.52 -4.30
C ALA A 740 16.62 -6.35 -3.43
N ALA A 741 17.94 -6.15 -3.59
CA ALA A 741 18.95 -6.83 -2.78
C ALA A 741 18.91 -6.36 -1.32
N LEU A 742 18.74 -5.05 -1.10
CA LEU A 742 18.58 -4.46 0.24
C LEU A 742 17.32 -4.99 0.92
N ASP A 743 16.16 -4.89 0.27
CA ASP A 743 14.87 -5.38 0.79
C ASP A 743 14.94 -6.89 1.10
N GLY A 744 15.49 -7.68 0.18
CA GLY A 744 15.60 -9.12 0.33
C GLY A 744 16.51 -9.53 1.49
N GLY A 745 17.71 -8.95 1.58
CA GLY A 745 18.71 -9.35 2.58
C GLY A 745 18.29 -8.96 3.99
N THR A 746 17.74 -7.75 4.16
CA THR A 746 17.19 -7.28 5.44
C THR A 746 16.06 -8.17 5.91
N GLN A 747 15.09 -8.50 5.04
CA GLN A 747 13.94 -9.31 5.43
C GLN A 747 14.30 -10.75 5.81
N VAL A 748 15.33 -11.34 5.16
CA VAL A 748 15.86 -12.64 5.60
C VAL A 748 16.48 -12.56 6.99
N MET A 749 17.22 -11.48 7.27
CA MET A 749 17.80 -11.24 8.59
C MET A 749 16.70 -11.07 9.65
N VAL A 750 15.76 -10.13 9.44
CA VAL A 750 14.63 -9.85 10.35
C VAL A 750 13.84 -11.12 10.65
N PHE A 751 13.59 -11.93 9.62
CA PHE A 751 12.93 -13.22 9.76
C PHE A 751 13.72 -14.16 10.69
N LEU A 752 15.02 -14.34 10.48
CA LEU A 752 15.84 -15.18 11.35
C LEU A 752 15.92 -14.62 12.77
N ALA A 753 16.11 -13.31 12.92
CA ALA A 753 16.19 -12.64 14.21
C ALA A 753 14.88 -12.77 15.00
N THR A 754 13.72 -12.71 14.33
CA THR A 754 12.41 -12.94 14.92
C THR A 754 12.36 -14.25 15.69
N PHE A 755 12.76 -15.36 15.06
CA PHE A 755 12.68 -16.69 15.68
C PHE A 755 13.87 -17.01 16.58
N ALA A 756 15.05 -16.45 16.29
CA ALA A 756 16.27 -16.74 17.03
C ALA A 756 16.41 -15.92 18.32
N VAL A 757 16.06 -14.62 18.29
CA VAL A 757 16.36 -13.69 19.39
C VAL A 757 15.16 -12.84 19.85
N PHE A 758 14.24 -12.45 18.96
CA PHE A 758 13.10 -11.59 19.35
C PHE A 758 11.89 -12.35 19.93
N GLY A 759 12.06 -13.64 20.23
CA GLY A 759 11.03 -14.41 20.93
C GLY A 759 9.85 -14.85 20.06
N GLY A 760 9.98 -14.86 18.74
CA GLY A 760 9.02 -15.49 17.83
C GLY A 760 8.85 -16.99 18.07
N ALA A 761 9.87 -17.66 18.61
CA ALA A 761 9.81 -19.05 19.07
C ALA A 761 9.47 -19.21 20.57
N GLY A 762 9.07 -18.13 21.26
CA GLY A 762 8.62 -18.14 22.66
C GLY A 762 9.64 -17.65 23.69
N THR A 763 10.95 -17.64 23.38
CA THR A 763 11.98 -17.09 24.28
C THR A 763 12.69 -15.91 23.62
N SER A 764 12.49 -14.69 24.15
CA SER A 764 13.27 -13.53 23.74
C SER A 764 14.61 -13.51 24.46
N VAL A 765 15.70 -13.34 23.72
CA VAL A 765 17.03 -13.12 24.28
C VAL A 765 17.40 -11.68 24.00
N ALA A 766 17.42 -10.84 25.03
CA ALA A 766 17.84 -9.46 24.88
C ALA A 766 19.38 -9.39 24.80
N PHE A 767 19.89 -8.52 23.94
CA PHE A 767 21.32 -8.20 23.94
C PHE A 767 21.66 -7.45 25.24
N PRO A 768 22.86 -7.63 25.83
CA PRO A 768 23.23 -6.91 27.05
C PRO A 768 23.08 -5.40 26.90
N THR A 769 22.72 -4.71 27.99
CA THR A 769 22.60 -3.26 27.99
C THR A 769 23.97 -2.60 27.93
N TRP A 770 24.19 -1.70 26.99
CA TRP A 770 25.42 -0.92 26.86
C TRP A 770 25.16 0.41 26.15
N ALA A 771 26.20 1.19 25.85
CA ALA A 771 26.04 2.53 25.25
C ALA A 771 25.24 2.54 23.94
N GLY A 772 25.31 1.47 23.14
CA GLY A 772 24.56 1.32 21.89
C GLY A 772 23.20 0.61 22.03
N ASN A 773 22.87 0.07 23.20
CA ASN A 773 21.66 -0.71 23.49
C ASN A 773 21.15 -0.38 24.91
N ARG A 774 20.31 0.63 25.05
CA ARG A 774 19.78 1.13 26.33
C ARG A 774 18.33 0.68 26.54
N GLU A 775 17.87 0.65 27.78
CA GLU A 775 16.48 0.26 28.12
C GLU A 775 15.44 1.34 27.81
N ASN A 776 15.84 2.63 27.84
CA ASN A 776 14.96 3.76 27.49
C ASN A 776 15.18 4.18 26.03
N ASN A 777 15.06 5.46 25.70
CA ASN A 777 15.29 5.95 24.34
C ASN A 777 16.72 5.64 23.87
N PHE A 778 16.81 4.94 22.73
CA PHE A 778 18.09 4.51 22.17
C PHE A 778 18.92 5.70 21.72
N ASP A 779 18.27 6.78 21.25
CA ASP A 779 18.87 8.01 20.74
C ASP A 779 19.37 8.99 21.82
N TYR A 780 19.34 8.59 23.09
CA TYR A 780 19.70 9.43 24.25
C TYR A 780 18.78 10.63 24.51
N CYS A 781 17.65 10.74 23.81
CA CYS A 781 16.71 11.82 24.09
C CYS A 781 16.05 11.66 25.47
N ALA A 782 15.50 12.77 25.98
CA ALA A 782 14.84 12.77 27.27
C ALA A 782 13.60 11.86 27.20
N TYR A 783 13.55 10.82 28.03
CA TYR A 783 12.42 9.91 28.10
C TYR A 783 11.20 10.59 28.73
N ASN A 784 10.08 10.59 28.02
CA ASN A 784 8.81 11.06 28.56
C ASN A 784 8.03 9.89 29.14
N ALA A 785 8.04 9.73 30.46
CA ALA A 785 7.32 8.64 31.14
C ALA A 785 5.79 8.72 31.07
N GLN A 786 5.24 9.75 30.42
CA GLN A 786 3.79 9.94 30.24
C GLN A 786 3.29 9.55 28.83
N GLY A 787 4.19 9.37 27.86
CA GLY A 787 3.87 9.21 26.44
C GLY A 787 3.97 7.80 25.91
#